data_AF-A0A8H8SYK1-F1
#
_entry.id   AF-A0A8H8SYK1-F1
#
_cell.length_a   1.000
_cell.length_b   1.000
_cell.length_c   1.000
_cell.angle_alpha   90.00
_cell.angle_beta   90.00
_cell.angle_gamma   90.00
#
_symmetry.space_group_name_H-M   'P 1'
#
loop_
_entity.id
_entity.type
_entity.pdbx_description
1 polymer ?
#
loop_
_entity_poly.entity_id
_entity_poly.type
_entity_poly.pdbx_seq_one_letter_code
_entity_poly.pdbx_strand_id
1 'polypeptide(L)'
;MLHLATSLVSLWLATLPPAAFAAGSGPVVHGADGLSYVGTRNTTSRQDYFLGIPFAQPPVGRLRFKPPVAWAPGNTTEVDATQFGAGCQQATGYVPTNNTLSEDCLTLNIWKPTNVAEKPPVMVYIFPPGQAAYNAGGSNLGFKDQRLALEWIHKNIEYFGGDPNKVTLFGTSAGGVSASIQTLYNKGKIGGLFRGIILESGPPETLHALRPDDPVREAAFRLIANATGCLGDPYVFECVRNAPADTLIQANKDVLALEPYYRANVPAPTIFGPTYSPDDEFITEPIHDLIHSGKFAKVPIISGGIVPYPVIMISMSYTLQAQLDEGPVFFDGPAVNISSEQDIINWFTARFPALYIGMSNLTSITELLKFYPTSPAAGSPYGTGNETFGRGAQFKRASSVFGDYLFQAPRRDHLASATKFGVKSWTYILKESPLIFPPQYGIGHGGDVPFVFQTLNIDSPNASPAAIELMRTIGSYWRDFLTQSHLWADIPSPILILTAHPDDECMFFSPTILALKKQRRELRGLCLSVGNADGLGPTRAQEFVSSYAVLGLIPEELEILDHPELQDDIKTSWNTSLIADIVNKYVKSHRIQSIITFDQHGISSHPNHISLYHAASSLRPQVQLWTLYTTGVLAKYTGYLGAVFPSASDQGVIFASGIEGYLTALSAMNQHWTQLVWFRWLYVGWSRYMWVNELREA
;
A
#
# COMPACT_ATOMS: atom_id res chain seq x y z
N MET A 1 20.82 55.59 9.41
CA MET A 1 22.27 55.89 9.35
C MET A 1 22.94 55.26 10.57
N LEU A 2 24.27 55.15 10.53
CA LEU A 2 25.17 54.61 11.56
C LEU A 2 25.13 53.09 11.80
N HIS A 3 26.29 52.60 12.26
CA HIS A 3 26.64 51.21 12.58
C HIS A 3 26.90 51.07 14.11
N LEU A 4 27.31 49.86 14.51
CA LEU A 4 28.07 49.52 15.72
C LEU A 4 27.31 49.52 17.07
N ALA A 5 27.05 48.32 17.56
CA ALA A 5 27.69 47.86 18.80
C ALA A 5 27.84 46.33 18.77
N THR A 6 29.01 45.81 19.12
CA THR A 6 29.27 44.38 19.36
C THR A 6 29.54 44.13 20.84
N SER A 7 29.32 42.89 21.28
CA SER A 7 29.82 42.31 22.54
C SER A 7 29.31 42.91 23.86
N LEU A 8 28.43 42.18 24.56
CA LEU A 8 28.69 41.60 25.91
C LEU A 8 27.42 41.06 26.57
N VAL A 9 27.19 39.74 26.49
CA VAL A 9 26.80 38.91 27.65
C VAL A 9 27.47 37.55 27.47
N SER A 10 28.29 37.17 28.45
CA SER A 10 28.80 35.82 28.66
C SER A 10 28.38 35.37 30.06
N LEU A 11 28.36 34.06 30.31
CA LEU A 11 27.83 33.42 31.53
C LEU A 11 26.30 33.59 31.71
N TRP A 12 25.56 32.59 31.25
CA TRP A 12 24.84 31.69 32.17
C TRP A 12 24.79 30.30 31.56
N LEU A 13 25.90 29.57 31.68
CA LEU A 13 25.92 28.11 31.48
C LEU A 13 25.23 27.46 32.69
N ALA A 14 23.90 27.57 32.72
CA ALA A 14 23.07 26.76 33.60
C ALA A 14 23.14 25.31 33.08
N THR A 15 24.06 24.53 33.65
CA THR A 15 24.09 23.08 33.44
C THR A 15 22.82 22.47 34.00
N LEU A 16 21.79 22.36 33.15
CA LEU A 16 20.84 21.27 33.28
C LEU A 16 21.68 19.99 33.38
N PRO A 17 21.57 19.21 34.46
CA PRO A 17 22.20 17.91 34.48
C PRO A 17 21.66 17.10 33.29
N PRO A 18 22.39 16.11 32.76
CA PRO A 18 21.74 15.08 31.96
C PRO A 18 20.57 14.59 32.80
N ALA A 19 19.34 14.75 32.29
CA ALA A 19 18.16 14.25 32.98
C ALA A 19 18.40 12.75 33.14
N ALA A 20 18.68 12.33 34.37
CA ALA A 20 18.96 10.94 34.66
C ALA A 20 17.68 10.19 34.33
N PHE A 21 17.65 9.56 33.15
CA PHE A 21 16.55 8.73 32.72
C PHE A 21 16.38 7.69 33.81
N ALA A 22 15.31 7.84 34.61
CA ALA A 22 14.94 6.84 35.58
C ALA A 22 14.80 5.53 34.79
N ALA A 23 15.59 4.52 35.17
CA ALA A 23 15.77 3.29 34.41
C ALA A 23 14.53 2.39 34.51
N GLY A 24 13.39 2.89 34.05
CA GLY A 24 12.31 2.06 33.55
C GLY A 24 12.86 1.29 32.36
N SER A 25 12.97 -0.02 32.52
CA SER A 25 13.41 -0.95 31.48
C SER A 25 12.72 -0.65 30.16
N GLY A 26 13.47 -0.69 29.06
CA GLY A 26 12.90 -0.64 27.71
C GLY A 26 11.83 -1.72 27.51
N PRO A 27 10.90 -1.55 26.56
CA PRO A 27 9.87 -2.54 26.27
C PRO A 27 10.52 -3.90 25.98
N VAL A 28 10.23 -4.90 26.83
CA VAL A 28 10.69 -6.28 26.64
C VAL A 28 9.57 -7.09 25.99
N VAL A 29 9.93 -7.92 25.01
CA VAL A 29 9.06 -8.94 24.40
C VAL A 29 9.71 -10.31 24.60
N HIS A 30 8.97 -11.28 25.13
CA HIS A 30 9.45 -12.66 25.25
C HIS A 30 8.92 -13.47 24.05
N GLY A 31 9.81 -14.09 23.26
CA GLY A 31 9.46 -14.79 22.02
C GLY A 31 9.15 -16.29 22.18
N ALA A 32 8.65 -16.91 21.10
CA ALA A 32 8.39 -18.37 21.00
C ALA A 32 9.64 -19.25 21.19
N ASP A 33 10.84 -18.68 21.07
CA ASP A 33 12.13 -19.30 21.30
C ASP A 33 12.64 -19.17 22.75
N GLY A 34 11.88 -18.50 23.62
CA GLY A 34 12.26 -18.24 25.01
C GLY A 34 13.23 -17.07 25.19
N LEU A 35 13.53 -16.30 24.14
CA LEU A 35 14.39 -15.13 24.20
C LEU A 35 13.64 -13.89 24.65
N SER A 36 14.34 -12.98 25.33
CA SER A 36 13.84 -11.65 25.70
C SER A 36 14.42 -10.59 24.76
N TYR A 37 13.58 -9.97 23.94
CA TYR A 37 13.96 -8.86 23.05
C TYR A 37 13.80 -7.54 23.78
N VAL A 38 14.88 -6.76 23.95
CA VAL A 38 14.87 -5.48 24.68
C VAL A 38 14.85 -4.33 23.68
N GLY A 39 13.71 -3.64 23.57
CA GLY A 39 13.53 -2.53 22.64
C GLY A 39 13.67 -1.14 23.27
N THR A 40 13.48 -0.11 22.43
CA THR A 40 13.50 1.32 22.79
C THR A 40 12.07 1.89 22.73
N ARG A 41 11.63 2.65 23.74
CA ARG A 41 10.32 3.34 23.75
C ARG A 41 10.44 4.82 23.40
N ASN A 42 9.67 5.26 22.40
CA ASN A 42 9.47 6.66 22.06
C ASN A 42 8.08 7.11 22.53
N THR A 43 8.05 7.87 23.63
CA THR A 43 6.82 8.41 24.21
C THR A 43 6.16 9.50 23.35
N THR A 44 6.94 10.19 22.51
CA THR A 44 6.47 11.31 21.68
C THR A 44 5.67 10.81 20.48
N SER A 45 6.19 9.81 19.76
CA SER A 45 5.46 9.14 18.67
C SER A 45 4.48 8.07 19.14
N ARG A 46 4.52 7.72 20.45
CA ARG A 46 3.81 6.59 21.06
C ARG A 46 4.12 5.27 20.36
N GLN A 47 5.40 4.93 20.27
CA GLN A 47 5.89 3.72 19.62
C GLN A 47 6.98 3.02 20.44
N ASP A 48 7.02 1.70 20.36
CA ASP A 48 8.11 0.84 20.80
C ASP A 48 8.85 0.31 19.56
N TYR A 49 10.18 0.30 19.61
CA TYR A 49 11.08 -0.08 18.53
C TYR A 49 11.92 -1.28 18.96
N PHE A 50 12.05 -2.28 18.09
CA PHE A 50 12.97 -3.39 18.26
C PHE A 50 13.80 -3.50 16.98
N LEU A 51 15.06 -3.12 17.05
CA LEU A 51 15.94 -2.88 15.92
C LEU A 51 17.05 -3.95 15.89
N GLY A 52 17.63 -4.23 14.72
CA GLY A 52 18.80 -5.11 14.60
C GLY A 52 18.58 -6.58 14.99
N ILE A 53 17.32 -7.07 15.08
CA ILE A 53 17.02 -8.45 15.48
C ILE A 53 17.61 -9.43 14.45
N PRO A 54 18.52 -10.35 14.81
CA PRO A 54 19.04 -11.34 13.88
C PRO A 54 18.01 -12.41 13.55
N PHE A 55 17.74 -12.63 12.26
CA PHE A 55 16.88 -13.72 11.77
C PHE A 55 17.67 -14.88 11.14
N ALA A 56 18.90 -14.61 10.68
CA ALA A 56 19.81 -15.59 10.12
C ALA A 56 21.17 -15.60 10.82
N GLN A 57 21.95 -16.66 10.58
CA GLN A 57 23.39 -16.68 10.84
C GLN A 57 24.11 -15.68 9.93
N PRO A 58 25.20 -15.04 10.39
CA PRO A 58 26.02 -14.16 9.55
C PRO A 58 26.51 -14.89 8.28
N PRO A 59 26.25 -14.38 7.06
CA PRO A 59 26.61 -15.04 5.81
C PRO A 59 28.11 -14.89 5.46
N VAL A 60 28.99 -15.12 6.43
CA VAL A 60 30.44 -14.93 6.36
C VAL A 60 31.20 -16.23 6.12
N GLY A 61 32.37 -16.13 5.49
CA GLY A 61 33.28 -17.27 5.27
C GLY A 61 32.58 -18.46 4.62
N ARG A 62 32.48 -19.58 5.35
CA ARG A 62 31.85 -20.81 4.84
C ARG A 62 30.34 -20.68 4.51
N LEU A 63 29.67 -19.63 4.98
CA LEU A 63 28.26 -19.32 4.70
C LEU A 63 28.09 -18.27 3.59
N ARG A 64 29.16 -17.57 3.17
CA ARG A 64 29.09 -16.60 2.07
C ARG A 64 28.63 -17.29 0.79
N PHE A 65 27.74 -16.65 0.04
CA PHE A 65 27.17 -17.18 -1.21
C PHE A 65 26.58 -18.60 -1.06
N LYS A 66 25.77 -18.82 -0.02
CA LYS A 66 24.94 -20.00 0.20
C LYS A 66 23.55 -19.58 0.67
N PRO A 67 22.51 -20.45 0.62
CA PRO A 67 21.25 -20.20 1.27
C PRO A 67 21.44 -19.84 2.75
N PRO A 68 20.65 -18.91 3.31
CA PRO A 68 20.78 -18.49 4.69
C PRO A 68 20.42 -19.62 5.64
N VAL A 69 21.02 -19.58 6.83
CA VAL A 69 20.72 -20.52 7.92
C VAL A 69 19.99 -19.74 9.00
N ALA A 70 18.89 -20.28 9.53
CA ALA A 70 18.16 -19.66 10.64
C ALA A 70 19.09 -19.28 11.80
N TRP A 71 18.90 -18.10 12.39
CA TRP A 71 19.70 -17.69 13.53
C TRP A 71 19.49 -18.66 14.70
N ALA A 72 20.58 -18.96 15.42
CA ALA A 72 20.59 -19.88 16.55
C ALA A 72 21.25 -19.17 17.74
N PRO A 73 20.51 -18.90 18.83
CA PRO A 73 20.99 -18.04 19.92
C PRO A 73 22.15 -18.63 20.72
N GLY A 74 22.35 -19.95 20.68
CA GLY A 74 23.35 -20.64 21.51
C GLY A 74 23.03 -20.49 22.99
N ASN A 75 23.86 -19.77 23.73
CA ASN A 75 23.65 -19.45 25.16
C ASN A 75 22.95 -18.09 25.38
N THR A 76 22.59 -17.38 24.31
CA THR A 76 21.89 -16.08 24.40
C THR A 76 20.49 -16.28 24.96
N THR A 77 20.12 -15.51 25.97
CA THR A 77 18.77 -15.48 26.57
C THR A 77 18.06 -14.13 26.39
N GLU A 78 18.82 -13.09 26.06
CA GLU A 78 18.37 -11.72 25.85
C GLU A 78 19.01 -11.15 24.59
N VAL A 79 18.23 -10.45 23.78
CA VAL A 79 18.64 -9.80 22.54
C VAL A 79 18.46 -8.30 22.74
N ASP A 80 19.57 -7.56 22.79
CA ASP A 80 19.55 -6.11 22.69
C ASP A 80 19.04 -5.72 21.30
N ALA A 81 17.84 -5.14 21.26
CA ALA A 81 17.18 -4.65 20.06
C ALA A 81 16.99 -3.12 20.14
N THR A 82 17.89 -2.41 20.82
CA THR A 82 17.82 -0.94 20.96
C THR A 82 18.44 -0.18 19.79
N GLN A 83 19.25 -0.83 18.95
CA GLN A 83 20.05 -0.24 17.87
C GLN A 83 19.87 -0.96 16.54
N PHE A 84 20.07 -0.26 15.42
CA PHE A 84 20.04 -0.87 14.09
C PHE A 84 21.23 -1.82 13.86
N GLY A 85 20.96 -2.92 13.16
CA GLY A 85 22.02 -3.77 12.60
C GLY A 85 22.83 -3.07 11.50
N ALA A 86 23.96 -3.68 11.15
CA ALA A 86 24.81 -3.20 10.07
C ALA A 86 24.12 -3.31 8.69
N GLY A 87 24.42 -2.38 7.80
CA GLY A 87 23.96 -2.46 6.40
C GLY A 87 24.76 -3.50 5.62
N CYS A 88 24.12 -4.25 4.72
CA CYS A 88 24.83 -5.22 3.90
C CYS A 88 25.90 -4.56 3.02
N GLN A 89 27.05 -5.22 2.87
CA GLN A 89 28.17 -4.74 2.04
C GLN A 89 27.73 -4.40 0.61
N GLN A 90 28.04 -3.17 0.19
CA GLN A 90 27.66 -2.63 -1.13
C GLN A 90 28.50 -1.41 -1.50
N ALA A 91 28.36 -0.91 -2.72
CA ALA A 91 29.13 0.24 -3.21
C ALA A 91 28.76 1.54 -2.47
N THR A 92 29.69 2.02 -1.62
CA THR A 92 29.62 3.33 -0.97
C THR A 92 29.43 4.44 -2.01
N GLY A 93 28.28 5.11 -1.95
CA GLY A 93 27.81 6.05 -2.97
C GLY A 93 26.30 5.99 -3.19
N TYR A 94 25.68 4.82 -2.98
CA TYR A 94 24.21 4.62 -3.09
C TYR A 94 23.47 4.50 -1.73
N VAL A 95 24.20 4.46 -0.61
CA VAL A 95 23.62 4.36 0.75
C VAL A 95 24.28 5.37 1.70
N PRO A 96 23.52 6.13 2.51
CA PRO A 96 24.06 7.03 3.52
C PRO A 96 24.84 6.29 4.63
N THR A 97 26.11 6.63 4.82
CA THR A 97 27.04 5.91 5.69
C THR A 97 27.04 6.42 7.14
N ASN A 98 25.91 6.29 7.85
CA ASN A 98 25.90 6.35 9.32
C ASN A 98 25.92 4.96 9.95
N ASN A 99 25.30 3.95 9.32
CA ASN A 99 25.43 2.56 9.76
C ASN A 99 26.75 1.97 9.24
N THR A 100 27.42 1.17 10.06
CA THR A 100 28.54 0.34 9.63
C THR A 100 28.07 -0.61 8.52
N LEU A 101 28.88 -0.78 7.47
CA LEU A 101 28.65 -1.82 6.48
C LEU A 101 29.33 -3.13 6.91
N SER A 102 28.61 -4.24 6.78
CA SER A 102 29.07 -5.58 7.18
C SER A 102 28.48 -6.64 6.26
N GLU A 103 29.12 -7.81 6.21
CA GLU A 103 28.48 -9.02 5.69
C GLU A 103 27.52 -9.61 6.74
N ASP A 104 27.80 -9.39 8.02
CA ASP A 104 26.87 -9.66 9.12
C ASP A 104 25.79 -8.57 9.15
N CYS A 105 24.78 -8.72 8.29
CA CYS A 105 23.72 -7.73 8.06
C CYS A 105 22.30 -8.33 8.09
N LEU A 106 22.14 -9.64 8.28
CA LEU A 106 20.85 -10.35 8.18
C LEU A 106 19.98 -10.16 9.44
N THR A 107 19.59 -8.91 9.63
CA THR A 107 18.78 -8.41 10.74
C THR A 107 17.47 -7.78 10.24
N LEU A 108 16.45 -7.78 11.09
CA LEU A 108 15.17 -7.13 10.85
C LEU A 108 14.83 -6.13 11.97
N ASN A 109 13.86 -5.27 11.68
CA ASN A 109 13.48 -4.16 12.54
C ASN A 109 11.95 -4.09 12.64
N ILE A 110 11.42 -3.92 13.85
CA ILE A 110 10.00 -3.96 14.18
C ILE A 110 9.62 -2.64 14.86
N TRP A 111 8.61 -1.98 14.31
CA TRP A 111 7.96 -0.82 14.91
C TRP A 111 6.54 -1.21 15.32
N LYS A 112 6.20 -1.06 16.61
CA LYS A 112 4.80 -1.14 17.07
C LYS A 112 4.41 0.16 17.76
N PRO A 113 3.20 0.70 17.55
CA PRO A 113 2.68 1.72 18.44
C PRO A 113 2.52 1.15 19.86
N THR A 114 2.55 1.99 20.89
CA THR A 114 2.29 1.53 22.28
C THR A 114 0.87 0.97 22.46
N ASN A 115 -0.01 1.16 21.46
CA ASN A 115 -1.17 0.32 21.15
C ASN A 115 -1.30 0.17 19.61
N VAL A 116 -0.74 -0.90 19.03
CA VAL A 116 -1.01 -1.62 17.73
C VAL A 116 -1.77 -0.84 16.61
N ALA A 117 -1.38 -0.75 15.33
CA ALA A 117 -0.19 -1.03 14.48
C ALA A 117 -0.11 0.13 13.43
N GLU A 118 0.86 0.38 12.54
CA GLU A 118 1.66 -0.42 11.58
C GLU A 118 2.82 0.46 11.02
N LYS A 119 3.87 -0.13 10.39
CA LYS A 119 4.48 0.28 9.07
C LYS A 119 5.72 -0.59 8.70
N PRO A 120 6.11 -0.70 7.41
CA PRO A 120 7.02 -1.75 6.92
C PRO A 120 8.50 -1.31 6.68
N PRO A 121 9.45 -2.28 6.58
CA PRO A 121 10.83 -2.08 6.11
C PRO A 121 11.03 -2.36 4.60
N VAL A 122 12.20 -2.03 4.05
CA VAL A 122 12.66 -2.32 2.67
C VAL A 122 14.03 -3.00 2.70
N MET A 123 14.36 -3.83 1.69
CA MET A 123 15.53 -4.73 1.67
C MET A 123 16.32 -4.66 0.35
N VAL A 124 17.60 -5.07 0.38
CA VAL A 124 18.60 -4.98 -0.71
C VAL A 124 19.17 -6.40 -1.02
N TYR A 125 19.77 -6.60 -2.20
CA TYR A 125 19.97 -7.93 -2.82
C TYR A 125 21.42 -8.26 -3.16
N ILE A 126 21.77 -9.55 -3.07
CA ILE A 126 22.98 -10.14 -3.67
C ILE A 126 22.61 -11.48 -4.32
N PHE A 127 23.04 -11.69 -5.57
CA PHE A 127 22.64 -12.82 -6.44
C PHE A 127 23.82 -13.33 -7.32
N PRO A 128 24.78 -14.11 -6.79
CA PRO A 128 25.97 -14.58 -7.52
C PRO A 128 25.71 -15.09 -8.97
N PRO A 129 26.35 -14.49 -10.00
CA PRO A 129 26.12 -14.84 -11.41
C PRO A 129 26.94 -16.04 -11.90
N GLY A 130 26.51 -16.58 -13.04
CA GLY A 130 27.23 -17.60 -13.82
C GLY A 130 26.84 -19.04 -13.45
N GLN A 131 27.18 -19.97 -14.34
CA GLN A 131 26.86 -21.39 -14.16
C GLN A 131 27.61 -21.99 -12.95
N ALA A 132 28.81 -21.49 -12.67
CA ALA A 132 29.60 -21.91 -11.51
C ALA A 132 28.93 -21.56 -10.17
N ALA A 133 28.26 -20.40 -10.10
CA ALA A 133 27.50 -20.00 -8.92
C ALA A 133 26.23 -20.85 -8.74
N TYR A 134 25.50 -21.11 -9.83
CA TYR A 134 24.33 -21.99 -9.83
C TYR A 134 24.66 -23.40 -9.35
N ASN A 135 25.71 -24.01 -9.90
CA ASN A 135 26.18 -25.35 -9.52
C ASN A 135 26.54 -25.46 -8.03
N ALA A 136 26.90 -24.33 -7.37
CA ALA A 136 27.22 -24.25 -5.96
C ALA A 136 26.03 -23.83 -5.07
N GLY A 137 24.80 -23.79 -5.61
CA GLY A 137 23.58 -23.36 -4.90
C GLY A 137 23.46 -21.85 -4.67
N GLY A 138 24.27 -21.04 -5.36
CA GLY A 138 24.43 -19.60 -5.15
C GLY A 138 23.38 -18.71 -5.82
N SER A 139 22.32 -19.26 -6.44
CA SER A 139 21.30 -18.46 -7.13
C SER A 139 20.17 -18.00 -6.19
N ASN A 140 19.63 -16.82 -6.47
CA ASN A 140 18.45 -16.24 -5.81
C ASN A 140 18.57 -16.07 -4.28
N LEU A 141 19.79 -15.96 -3.74
CA LEU A 141 20.07 -15.88 -2.31
C LEU A 141 19.33 -14.73 -1.61
N GLY A 142 19.35 -13.51 -2.16
CA GLY A 142 18.59 -12.39 -1.60
C GLY A 142 17.08 -12.66 -1.44
N PHE A 143 16.45 -13.48 -2.29
CA PHE A 143 15.04 -13.87 -2.10
C PHE A 143 14.88 -14.94 -1.00
N LYS A 144 15.91 -15.76 -0.77
CA LYS A 144 15.97 -16.79 0.28
C LYS A 144 16.22 -16.15 1.65
N ASP A 145 17.05 -15.10 1.72
CA ASP A 145 17.22 -14.25 2.91
C ASP A 145 15.88 -13.65 3.35
N GLN A 146 15.15 -13.08 2.40
CA GLN A 146 13.81 -12.52 2.62
C GLN A 146 12.79 -13.58 3.00
N ARG A 147 12.82 -14.75 2.37
CA ARG A 147 11.94 -15.88 2.68
C ARG A 147 12.12 -16.32 4.13
N LEU A 148 13.38 -16.46 4.58
CA LEU A 148 13.69 -16.78 5.97
C LEU A 148 13.25 -15.67 6.94
N ALA A 149 13.39 -14.40 6.57
CA ALA A 149 12.85 -13.29 7.36
C ALA A 149 11.31 -13.33 7.47
N LEU A 150 10.60 -13.69 6.39
CA LEU A 150 9.14 -13.88 6.42
C LEU A 150 8.72 -15.08 7.28
N GLU A 151 9.50 -16.17 7.28
CA GLU A 151 9.28 -17.32 8.16
C GLU A 151 9.54 -16.98 9.63
N TRP A 152 10.56 -16.16 9.92
CA TRP A 152 10.79 -15.59 11.24
C TRP A 152 9.62 -14.69 11.68
N ILE A 153 9.12 -13.82 10.79
CA ILE A 153 7.98 -12.92 11.07
C ILE A 153 6.74 -13.75 11.38
N HIS A 154 6.39 -14.73 10.54
CA HIS A 154 5.22 -15.59 10.75
C HIS A 154 5.32 -16.41 12.05
N LYS A 155 6.53 -16.80 12.47
CA LYS A 155 6.74 -17.49 13.76
C LYS A 155 6.62 -16.55 14.97
N ASN A 156 7.10 -15.31 14.88
CA ASN A 156 7.38 -14.49 16.06
C ASN A 156 6.56 -13.20 16.19
N ILE A 157 5.85 -12.73 15.14
CA ILE A 157 5.20 -11.41 15.17
C ILE A 157 4.06 -11.30 16.20
N GLU A 158 3.46 -12.42 16.61
CA GLU A 158 2.42 -12.46 17.66
C GLU A 158 2.91 -11.93 19.01
N TYR A 159 4.16 -12.23 19.39
CA TYR A 159 4.78 -11.76 20.63
C TYR A 159 5.04 -10.24 20.62
N PHE A 160 5.22 -9.66 19.42
CA PHE A 160 5.30 -8.21 19.23
C PHE A 160 3.90 -7.55 19.11
N GLY A 161 2.82 -8.33 19.06
CA GLY A 161 1.43 -7.85 18.98
C GLY A 161 0.88 -7.70 17.56
N GLY A 162 1.49 -8.34 16.56
CA GLY A 162 0.92 -8.49 15.22
C GLY A 162 0.10 -9.78 15.07
N ASP A 163 -0.56 -9.93 13.93
CA ASP A 163 -1.27 -11.16 13.55
C ASP A 163 -0.54 -11.81 12.35
N PRO A 164 0.03 -13.02 12.50
CA PRO A 164 0.80 -13.67 11.43
C PRO A 164 -0.04 -13.96 10.18
N ASN A 165 -1.36 -14.10 10.32
CA ASN A 165 -2.29 -14.32 9.20
C ASN A 165 -2.60 -13.02 8.43
N LYS A 166 -2.24 -11.85 8.97
CA LYS A 166 -2.54 -10.53 8.39
C LYS A 166 -1.34 -9.84 7.75
N VAL A 167 -0.16 -10.48 7.75
CA VAL A 167 1.06 -9.98 7.08
C VAL A 167 0.76 -9.66 5.62
N THR A 168 1.12 -8.46 5.19
CA THR A 168 1.03 -7.98 3.80
C THR A 168 2.40 -7.49 3.38
N LEU A 169 2.89 -7.92 2.22
CA LEU A 169 4.19 -7.45 1.73
C LEU A 169 4.04 -6.04 1.14
N PHE A 170 5.08 -5.23 1.34
CA PHE A 170 5.20 -3.88 0.80
C PHE A 170 6.58 -3.79 0.18
N GLY A 171 6.70 -3.22 -1.03
CA GLY A 171 7.97 -3.20 -1.72
C GLY A 171 8.11 -2.12 -2.80
N THR A 172 9.28 -1.49 -2.79
CA THR A 172 9.72 -0.40 -3.67
C THR A 172 10.73 -0.89 -4.71
N SER A 173 10.57 -0.57 -5.99
CA SER A 173 11.60 -0.85 -7.01
C SER A 173 12.01 -2.33 -6.97
N ALA A 174 13.30 -2.66 -6.79
CA ALA A 174 13.76 -4.04 -6.54
C ALA A 174 13.07 -4.73 -5.32
N GLY A 175 12.68 -3.98 -4.29
CA GLY A 175 11.82 -4.45 -3.20
C GLY A 175 10.39 -4.79 -3.64
N GLY A 176 9.83 -4.06 -4.60
CA GLY A 176 8.52 -4.35 -5.20
C GLY A 176 8.60 -5.61 -6.06
N VAL A 177 9.63 -5.67 -6.92
CA VAL A 177 9.97 -6.88 -7.68
C VAL A 177 10.04 -8.06 -6.72
N SER A 178 10.68 -7.90 -5.57
CA SER A 178 10.82 -8.98 -4.60
C SER A 178 9.53 -9.35 -3.89
N ALA A 179 8.69 -8.38 -3.48
CA ALA A 179 7.36 -8.64 -2.95
C ALA A 179 6.48 -9.42 -3.96
N SER A 180 6.69 -9.24 -5.27
CA SER A 180 6.04 -10.05 -6.31
C SER A 180 6.75 -11.37 -6.60
N ILE A 181 8.09 -11.47 -6.58
CA ILE A 181 8.83 -12.74 -6.68
C ILE A 181 8.50 -13.68 -5.51
N GLN A 182 8.29 -13.17 -4.29
CA GLN A 182 7.79 -13.97 -3.16
C GLN A 182 6.43 -14.63 -3.46
N THR A 183 5.59 -14.07 -4.36
CA THR A 183 4.34 -14.72 -4.79
C THR A 183 4.58 -15.92 -5.72
N LEU A 184 5.73 -16.01 -6.37
CA LEU A 184 6.07 -17.08 -7.30
C LEU A 184 6.59 -18.33 -6.57
N TYR A 185 6.97 -18.19 -5.29
CA TYR A 185 7.53 -19.28 -4.46
C TYR A 185 6.69 -20.56 -4.53
N ASN A 186 7.35 -21.66 -4.90
CA ASN A 186 6.75 -22.97 -5.17
C ASN A 186 5.50 -22.91 -6.07
N LYS A 187 5.56 -22.07 -7.12
CA LYS A 187 4.51 -21.84 -8.13
C LYS A 187 3.21 -21.30 -7.54
N GLY A 188 3.34 -20.40 -6.56
CA GLY A 188 2.23 -19.79 -5.80
C GLY A 188 1.92 -20.44 -4.46
N LYS A 189 2.64 -21.50 -4.06
CA LYS A 189 2.48 -22.18 -2.77
C LYS A 189 3.28 -21.49 -1.67
N ILE A 190 2.93 -20.23 -1.39
CA ILE A 190 3.67 -19.35 -0.46
C ILE A 190 3.63 -19.78 1.01
N GLY A 191 2.83 -20.79 1.38
CA GLY A 191 2.79 -21.34 2.74
C GLY A 191 2.05 -20.46 3.77
N GLY A 192 1.25 -19.48 3.32
CA GLY A 192 0.44 -18.62 4.20
C GLY A 192 1.18 -17.43 4.83
N LEU A 193 2.49 -17.27 4.58
CA LEU A 193 3.32 -16.23 5.23
C LEU A 193 2.88 -14.78 4.99
N PHE A 194 2.03 -14.53 3.98
CA PHE A 194 1.43 -13.22 3.71
C PHE A 194 0.12 -13.37 2.95
N ARG A 195 -0.80 -12.41 3.14
CA ARG A 195 -2.16 -12.37 2.59
C ARG A 195 -2.41 -11.30 1.53
N GLY A 196 -1.41 -10.52 1.17
CA GLY A 196 -1.52 -9.38 0.23
C GLY A 196 -0.15 -8.83 -0.16
N ILE A 197 -0.09 -8.06 -1.24
CA ILE A 197 1.12 -7.37 -1.70
C ILE A 197 0.84 -5.93 -2.16
N ILE A 198 1.80 -5.03 -1.93
CA ILE A 198 1.83 -3.66 -2.42
C ILE A 198 3.13 -3.48 -3.22
N LEU A 199 3.01 -3.19 -4.51
CA LEU A 199 4.10 -3.22 -5.50
C LEU A 199 4.34 -1.85 -6.13
N GLU A 200 5.38 -1.15 -5.68
CA GLU A 200 5.61 0.27 -5.94
C GLU A 200 6.84 0.43 -6.85
N SER A 201 6.59 0.62 -8.15
CA SER A 201 7.57 0.60 -9.24
C SER A 201 8.37 -0.70 -9.30
N GLY A 202 7.74 -1.80 -8.90
CA GLY A 202 8.31 -3.15 -8.96
C GLY A 202 7.24 -4.22 -9.21
N PRO A 203 6.56 -4.24 -10.37
CA PRO A 203 5.95 -5.47 -10.88
C PRO A 203 7.05 -6.52 -11.17
N PRO A 204 6.71 -7.83 -11.24
CA PRO A 204 7.72 -8.89 -11.24
C PRO A 204 8.64 -8.87 -12.47
N GLU A 205 8.18 -8.38 -13.62
CA GLU A 205 8.97 -8.32 -14.86
C GLU A 205 9.90 -7.09 -14.97
N THR A 206 9.88 -6.15 -14.01
CA THR A 206 10.77 -4.97 -13.99
C THR A 206 12.27 -5.34 -13.93
N LEU A 207 12.63 -6.56 -13.51
CA LEU A 207 13.98 -7.09 -13.64
C LEU A 207 13.94 -8.43 -14.39
N HIS A 208 14.49 -8.46 -15.61
CA HIS A 208 14.57 -9.68 -16.41
C HIS A 208 15.44 -10.74 -15.71
N ALA A 209 14.82 -11.83 -15.28
CA ALA A 209 15.55 -13.01 -14.89
C ALA A 209 16.26 -13.61 -16.11
N LEU A 210 17.58 -13.80 -16.01
CA LEU A 210 18.39 -14.49 -17.03
C LEU A 210 18.84 -15.84 -16.47
N ARG A 211 19.13 -16.78 -17.37
CA ARG A 211 19.65 -18.11 -17.00
C ARG A 211 21.06 -18.03 -16.40
N PRO A 212 21.52 -19.05 -15.65
CA PRO A 212 22.91 -19.09 -15.17
C PRO A 212 23.95 -19.14 -16.30
N ASP A 213 23.62 -19.84 -17.39
CA ASP A 213 24.45 -20.04 -18.59
C ASP A 213 24.37 -18.88 -19.61
N ASP A 214 23.73 -17.77 -19.26
CA ASP A 214 23.64 -16.59 -20.11
C ASP A 214 25.04 -15.97 -20.37
N PRO A 215 25.42 -15.67 -21.63
CA PRO A 215 26.73 -15.11 -21.95
C PRO A 215 27.09 -13.81 -21.22
N VAL A 216 26.11 -12.99 -20.82
CA VAL A 216 26.35 -11.78 -20.02
C VAL A 216 26.72 -12.16 -18.59
N ARG A 217 26.09 -13.18 -17.99
CA ARG A 217 26.44 -13.66 -16.64
C ARG A 217 27.78 -14.38 -16.62
N GLU A 218 28.09 -15.16 -17.64
CA GLU A 218 29.40 -15.80 -17.79
C GLU A 218 30.51 -14.76 -17.99
N ALA A 219 30.27 -13.70 -18.78
CA ALA A 219 31.20 -12.59 -18.90
C ALA A 219 31.41 -11.85 -17.57
N ALA A 220 30.32 -11.57 -16.84
CA ALA A 220 30.38 -10.97 -15.51
C ALA A 220 31.21 -11.81 -14.53
N PHE A 221 30.88 -13.10 -14.41
CA PHE A 221 31.53 -14.01 -13.48
C PHE A 221 33.03 -14.19 -13.80
N ARG A 222 33.40 -14.25 -15.08
CA ARG A 222 34.82 -14.30 -15.50
C ARG A 222 35.59 -13.04 -15.11
N LEU A 223 34.97 -11.87 -15.17
CA LEU A 223 35.60 -10.62 -14.74
C LEU A 223 35.76 -10.57 -13.21
N ILE A 224 34.76 -11.04 -12.43
CA ILE A 224 34.91 -11.21 -10.96
C ILE A 224 36.05 -12.19 -10.66
N ALA A 225 36.07 -13.36 -11.31
CA ALA A 225 37.09 -14.38 -11.12
C ALA A 225 38.49 -13.87 -11.48
N ASN A 226 38.63 -13.03 -12.51
CA ASN A 226 39.89 -12.41 -12.87
C ASN A 226 40.34 -11.37 -11.84
N ALA A 227 39.45 -10.47 -11.42
CA ALA A 227 39.76 -9.43 -10.43
C ALA A 227 40.05 -9.97 -9.02
N THR A 228 39.54 -11.17 -8.70
CA THR A 228 39.84 -11.90 -7.45
C THR A 228 41.07 -12.81 -7.54
N GLY A 229 41.71 -12.95 -8.71
CA GLY A 229 42.85 -13.85 -8.93
C GLY A 229 42.49 -15.33 -9.06
N CYS A 230 41.19 -15.66 -9.14
CA CYS A 230 40.64 -17.01 -9.17
C CYS A 230 40.44 -17.59 -10.57
N LEU A 231 40.67 -16.81 -11.64
CA LEU A 231 40.47 -17.26 -13.02
C LEU A 231 41.44 -18.39 -13.38
N GLY A 232 40.89 -19.58 -13.63
CA GLY A 232 41.65 -20.80 -13.94
C GLY A 232 41.76 -21.79 -12.78
N ASP A 233 41.28 -21.44 -11.59
CA ASP A 233 41.15 -22.38 -10.47
C ASP A 233 40.07 -23.45 -10.79
N PRO A 234 40.33 -24.76 -10.60
CA PRO A 234 39.34 -25.82 -10.87
C PRO A 234 38.09 -25.73 -9.97
N TYR A 235 38.18 -25.01 -8.85
CA TYR A 235 37.10 -24.68 -7.92
C TYR A 235 36.86 -23.15 -7.90
N VAL A 236 36.95 -22.47 -9.05
CA VAL A 236 36.83 -21.00 -9.22
C VAL A 236 35.76 -20.34 -8.34
N PHE A 237 34.57 -20.94 -8.15
CA PHE A 237 33.53 -20.35 -7.30
C PHE A 237 33.86 -20.41 -5.79
N GLU A 238 34.54 -21.46 -5.32
CA GLU A 238 35.04 -21.52 -3.94
C GLU A 238 36.20 -20.54 -3.74
N CYS A 239 37.07 -20.35 -4.74
CA CYS A 239 38.09 -19.30 -4.68
C CYS A 239 37.44 -17.90 -4.60
N VAL A 240 36.49 -17.58 -5.48
CA VAL A 240 35.73 -16.31 -5.45
C VAL A 240 34.97 -16.14 -4.14
N ARG A 241 34.37 -17.20 -3.59
CA ARG A 241 33.72 -17.19 -2.26
C ARG A 241 34.70 -16.85 -1.14
N ASN A 242 35.96 -17.26 -1.22
CA ASN A 242 36.97 -17.00 -0.18
C ASN A 242 37.77 -15.70 -0.39
N ALA A 243 37.56 -14.97 -1.50
CA ALA A 243 38.22 -13.69 -1.75
C ALA A 243 37.86 -12.61 -0.70
N PRO A 244 38.71 -11.57 -0.49
CA PRO A 244 38.39 -10.48 0.43
C PRO A 244 37.13 -9.72 0.00
N ALA A 245 36.33 -9.26 0.98
CA ALA A 245 35.08 -8.56 0.70
C ALA A 245 35.31 -7.27 -0.12
N ASP A 246 36.34 -6.49 0.21
CA ASP A 246 36.71 -5.28 -0.54
C ASP A 246 37.10 -5.59 -2.00
N THR A 247 37.79 -6.72 -2.23
CA THR A 247 38.12 -7.19 -3.59
C THR A 247 36.87 -7.58 -4.36
N LEU A 248 35.88 -8.21 -3.72
CA LEU A 248 34.59 -8.54 -4.35
C LEU A 248 33.75 -7.29 -4.64
N ILE A 249 33.73 -6.30 -3.73
CA ILE A 249 33.05 -5.01 -3.91
C ILE A 249 33.71 -4.20 -5.02
N GLN A 250 35.04 -4.20 -5.11
CA GLN A 250 35.76 -3.51 -6.18
C GLN A 250 35.61 -4.23 -7.52
N ALA A 251 35.76 -5.56 -7.55
CA ALA A 251 35.47 -6.38 -8.73
C ALA A 251 34.07 -6.12 -9.27
N ASN A 252 33.05 -6.02 -8.41
CA ASN A 252 31.70 -5.63 -8.82
C ASN A 252 31.67 -4.27 -9.54
N LYS A 253 32.30 -3.22 -8.99
CA LYS A 253 32.42 -1.90 -9.67
C LYS A 253 33.17 -2.01 -11.01
N ASP A 254 34.20 -2.84 -11.08
CA ASP A 254 35.07 -2.99 -12.25
C ASP A 254 34.45 -3.87 -13.35
N VAL A 255 33.54 -4.79 -13.00
CA VAL A 255 32.73 -5.53 -13.99
C VAL A 255 31.65 -4.61 -14.57
N LEU A 256 31.12 -3.69 -13.75
CA LEU A 256 30.16 -2.67 -14.19
C LEU A 256 30.82 -1.66 -15.14
N ALA A 257 31.89 -0.99 -14.68
CA ALA A 257 32.83 -0.12 -15.42
C ALA A 257 32.27 0.66 -16.62
N LEU A 258 31.02 1.13 -16.55
CA LEU A 258 30.32 1.73 -17.68
C LEU A 258 31.09 2.96 -18.21
N GLU A 259 31.11 3.14 -19.52
CA GLU A 259 31.54 4.41 -20.13
C GLU A 259 30.71 5.56 -19.55
N PRO A 260 31.26 6.78 -19.33
CA PRO A 260 30.55 7.88 -18.67
C PRO A 260 29.16 8.17 -19.23
N TYR A 261 28.96 7.98 -20.54
CA TYR A 261 27.68 8.10 -21.26
C TYR A 261 26.55 7.19 -20.73
N TYR A 262 26.89 6.07 -20.06
CA TYR A 262 25.92 5.14 -19.48
C TYR A 262 25.88 5.22 -17.93
N ARG A 263 26.63 6.13 -17.29
CA ARG A 263 26.69 6.33 -15.83
C ARG A 263 25.59 7.24 -15.26
N ALA A 264 24.44 7.36 -15.93
CA ALA A 264 23.26 7.91 -15.27
C ALA A 264 22.78 6.94 -14.16
N ASN A 265 21.76 7.33 -13.39
CA ASN A 265 21.27 6.57 -12.22
C ASN A 265 20.54 5.25 -12.56
N VAL A 266 20.84 4.66 -13.72
CA VAL A 266 20.25 3.44 -14.30
C VAL A 266 19.98 2.38 -13.22
N PRO A 267 18.75 1.88 -13.10
CA PRO A 267 18.40 0.96 -12.04
C PRO A 267 18.96 -0.41 -12.42
N ALA A 268 20.02 -0.82 -11.75
CA ALA A 268 20.63 -2.13 -11.89
C ALA A 268 21.15 -2.51 -13.29
N PRO A 269 22.24 -1.88 -13.76
CA PRO A 269 23.38 -2.72 -14.12
C PRO A 269 23.78 -3.47 -12.84
N THR A 270 23.20 -4.66 -12.61
CA THR A 270 23.65 -5.57 -11.56
C THR A 270 24.02 -6.90 -12.19
N ILE A 271 25.31 -7.21 -12.17
CA ILE A 271 25.81 -8.58 -12.41
C ILE A 271 25.08 -9.57 -11.50
N PHE A 272 24.77 -9.10 -10.28
CA PHE A 272 23.94 -9.75 -9.29
C PHE A 272 22.43 -9.46 -9.52
N GLY A 273 21.85 -9.94 -10.62
CA GLY A 273 20.40 -9.86 -10.91
C GLY A 273 19.64 -11.18 -10.67
N PRO A 274 18.29 -11.19 -10.64
CA PRO A 274 17.48 -12.40 -10.47
C PRO A 274 17.81 -13.50 -11.51
N THR A 275 17.80 -14.78 -11.11
CA THR A 275 18.10 -15.91 -12.00
C THR A 275 16.89 -16.84 -12.12
N TYR A 276 16.63 -17.38 -13.32
CA TYR A 276 15.66 -18.47 -13.49
C TYR A 276 16.33 -19.81 -13.82
N SER A 277 15.81 -20.89 -13.23
CA SER A 277 16.21 -22.27 -13.53
C SER A 277 15.13 -23.24 -13.05
N PRO A 278 14.85 -24.36 -13.75
CA PRO A 278 13.82 -25.34 -13.36
C PRO A 278 13.84 -25.83 -11.90
N ASP A 279 15.03 -25.83 -11.28
CA ASP A 279 15.27 -26.30 -9.91
C ASP A 279 15.19 -25.19 -8.84
N ASP A 280 15.00 -23.91 -9.20
CA ASP A 280 14.86 -22.82 -8.22
C ASP A 280 13.43 -22.65 -7.72
N GLU A 281 13.28 -22.45 -6.41
CA GLU A 281 11.97 -22.39 -5.74
C GLU A 281 11.11 -21.17 -6.12
N PHE A 282 11.73 -20.07 -6.60
CA PHE A 282 11.03 -18.83 -6.91
C PHE A 282 10.78 -18.67 -8.42
N ILE A 283 11.81 -18.91 -9.24
CA ILE A 283 11.79 -18.58 -10.66
C ILE A 283 12.14 -19.83 -11.49
N THR A 284 11.20 -20.78 -11.60
CA THR A 284 11.44 -22.05 -12.31
C THR A 284 11.57 -21.93 -13.82
N GLU A 285 11.08 -20.84 -14.39
CA GLU A 285 10.89 -20.56 -15.81
C GLU A 285 10.81 -19.03 -15.97
N PRO A 286 10.83 -18.45 -17.18
CA PRO A 286 10.71 -17.00 -17.35
C PRO A 286 9.53 -16.41 -16.57
N ILE A 287 9.74 -15.24 -15.96
CA ILE A 287 8.74 -14.58 -15.10
C ILE A 287 7.41 -14.37 -15.85
N HIS A 288 7.50 -14.03 -17.13
CA HIS A 288 6.38 -13.93 -18.06
C HIS A 288 5.51 -15.20 -18.08
N ASP A 289 6.15 -16.37 -18.26
CA ASP A 289 5.46 -17.66 -18.31
C ASP A 289 4.81 -18.00 -16.96
N LEU A 290 5.48 -17.66 -15.84
CA LEU A 290 4.92 -17.83 -14.49
C LEU A 290 3.64 -17.01 -14.28
N ILE A 291 3.61 -15.72 -14.68
CA ILE A 291 2.42 -14.88 -14.52
C ILE A 291 1.31 -15.24 -15.51
N HIS A 292 1.61 -15.49 -16.79
CA HIS A 292 0.59 -15.80 -17.80
C HIS A 292 -0.04 -17.19 -17.64
N SER A 293 0.71 -18.16 -17.12
CA SER A 293 0.20 -19.50 -16.77
C SER A 293 -0.39 -19.61 -15.37
N GLY A 294 -0.35 -18.53 -14.57
CA GLY A 294 -1.02 -18.47 -13.27
C GLY A 294 -0.24 -19.07 -12.10
N LYS A 295 1.06 -19.35 -12.25
CA LYS A 295 1.95 -20.00 -11.25
C LYS A 295 2.42 -19.04 -10.13
N PHE A 296 1.48 -18.27 -9.59
CA PHE A 296 1.72 -17.24 -8.56
C PHE A 296 0.57 -17.20 -7.54
N ALA A 297 0.85 -16.76 -6.32
CA ALA A 297 -0.14 -16.72 -5.23
C ALA A 297 -1.29 -15.74 -5.52
N LYS A 298 -2.53 -16.18 -5.27
CA LYS A 298 -3.76 -15.40 -5.54
C LYS A 298 -4.12 -14.46 -4.39
N VAL A 299 -3.15 -13.63 -3.99
CA VAL A 299 -3.31 -12.62 -2.93
C VAL A 299 -3.67 -11.25 -3.53
N PRO A 300 -4.53 -10.45 -2.87
CA PRO A 300 -4.82 -9.06 -3.25
C PRO A 300 -3.57 -8.21 -3.57
N ILE A 301 -3.69 -7.35 -4.59
CA ILE A 301 -2.57 -6.56 -5.13
C ILE A 301 -2.93 -5.06 -5.17
N ILE A 302 -2.12 -4.20 -4.57
CA ILE A 302 -1.97 -2.80 -5.00
C ILE A 302 -0.71 -2.70 -5.86
N SER A 303 -0.76 -2.01 -7.01
CA SER A 303 0.47 -1.66 -7.73
C SER A 303 0.41 -0.30 -8.46
N GLY A 304 1.49 0.47 -8.36
CA GLY A 304 1.75 1.76 -9.01
C GLY A 304 3.24 2.08 -8.85
N GLY A 305 3.64 3.32 -8.51
CA GLY A 305 5.05 3.70 -8.24
C GLY A 305 5.19 4.76 -7.14
N ILE A 306 6.13 4.57 -6.16
CA ILE A 306 6.31 5.32 -4.86
C ILE A 306 7.77 5.12 -4.27
N VAL A 307 8.14 5.82 -3.15
CA VAL A 307 9.20 5.64 -2.06
C VAL A 307 10.66 6.17 -2.13
N PRO A 308 11.22 7.10 -1.24
CA PRO A 308 11.16 7.15 0.27
C PRO A 308 11.17 8.53 1.07
N TYR A 309 10.77 8.47 2.37
CA TYR A 309 11.16 9.13 3.69
C TYR A 309 11.72 10.59 3.86
N PRO A 310 11.79 11.15 5.12
CA PRO A 310 12.98 10.99 5.99
C PRO A 310 12.73 10.76 7.50
N VAL A 311 13.60 9.97 8.15
CA VAL A 311 13.97 10.14 9.57
C VAL A 311 15.45 10.52 9.61
N ILE A 312 15.71 11.81 9.87
CA ILE A 312 17.00 12.44 10.24
C ILE A 312 18.27 11.73 9.74
N MET A 313 18.75 12.12 8.55
CA MET A 313 20.17 12.10 8.22
C MET A 313 20.57 13.39 7.51
N ILE A 314 21.82 13.82 7.71
CA ILE A 314 22.31 15.15 7.36
C ILE A 314 23.44 15.06 6.34
N SER A 315 23.39 15.97 5.35
CA SER A 315 24.40 16.26 4.32
C SER A 315 24.55 15.28 3.14
N MET A 316 25.02 15.85 2.02
CA MET A 316 25.31 15.26 0.70
C MET A 316 24.11 14.76 -0.13
N SER A 317 23.86 15.49 -1.22
CA SER A 317 22.80 15.25 -2.21
C SER A 317 23.05 13.99 -3.06
N TYR A 318 22.01 13.23 -3.39
CA TYR A 318 21.39 13.24 -4.74
C TYR A 318 20.11 12.36 -4.83
N THR A 319 19.22 12.80 -5.71
CA THR A 319 17.80 12.49 -5.99
C THR A 319 17.46 11.06 -6.47
N LEU A 320 16.24 10.55 -6.16
CA LEU A 320 15.44 9.55 -6.93
C LEU A 320 13.93 9.59 -6.49
N GLN A 321 12.89 9.99 -7.29
CA GLN A 321 11.42 9.90 -6.88
C GLN A 321 10.25 9.50 -7.89
N ALA A 322 9.55 8.33 -7.77
CA ALA A 322 8.58 7.45 -8.56
C ALA A 322 7.09 7.73 -8.57
N GLN A 323 6.57 7.84 -9.79
CA GLN A 323 5.64 8.90 -10.13
C GLN A 323 5.31 8.80 -11.67
N LEU A 324 4.70 9.83 -12.30
CA LEU A 324 4.26 9.84 -13.73
C LEU A 324 5.38 9.68 -14.78
N ASP A 325 6.61 10.03 -14.42
CA ASP A 325 7.79 10.23 -15.26
C ASP A 325 8.96 9.35 -14.75
N GLU A 326 8.87 8.03 -14.85
CA GLU A 326 9.92 7.18 -14.27
C GLU A 326 11.27 7.25 -14.99
N GLY A 327 11.28 7.57 -16.29
CA GLY A 327 12.48 7.58 -17.13
C GLY A 327 13.54 8.67 -16.90
N PRO A 328 13.19 9.97 -16.73
CA PRO A 328 14.14 11.09 -16.74
C PRO A 328 15.29 10.99 -15.75
N VAL A 329 15.08 10.34 -14.60
CA VAL A 329 16.12 10.15 -13.59
C VAL A 329 17.21 9.14 -14.03
N PHE A 330 16.86 8.24 -14.95
CA PHE A 330 17.75 7.22 -15.52
C PHE A 330 18.52 7.68 -16.75
N PHE A 331 18.19 8.87 -17.28
CA PHE A 331 19.00 9.60 -18.25
C PHE A 331 19.68 10.84 -17.62
N ASP A 332 19.77 10.89 -16.29
CA ASP A 332 20.45 11.97 -15.59
C ASP A 332 21.95 11.70 -15.39
N GLY A 333 22.77 12.34 -16.21
CA GLY A 333 24.21 12.48 -15.99
C GLY A 333 24.83 13.46 -17.00
N PRO A 334 25.94 14.14 -16.67
CA PRO A 334 26.52 15.19 -17.52
C PRO A 334 27.11 14.66 -18.84
N ALA A 335 27.27 13.35 -19.00
CA ALA A 335 27.69 12.70 -20.23
C ALA A 335 26.52 12.10 -21.05
N VAL A 336 25.28 12.15 -20.55
CA VAL A 336 24.12 11.51 -21.19
C VAL A 336 23.40 12.51 -22.11
N ASN A 337 23.85 12.58 -23.36
CA ASN A 337 23.28 13.45 -24.38
C ASN A 337 22.54 12.63 -25.46
N ILE A 338 21.25 12.37 -25.24
CA ILE A 338 20.38 11.70 -26.21
C ILE A 338 19.76 12.77 -27.13
N SER A 339 20.32 12.94 -28.33
CA SER A 339 19.92 14.03 -29.26
C SER A 339 19.26 13.54 -30.56
N SER A 340 19.41 12.26 -30.90
CA SER A 340 18.87 11.63 -32.11
C SER A 340 18.14 10.33 -31.79
N GLU A 341 17.37 9.81 -32.75
CA GLU A 341 16.75 8.47 -32.63
C GLU A 341 17.81 7.37 -32.55
N GLN A 342 18.94 7.53 -33.25
CA GLN A 342 20.06 6.58 -33.21
C GLN A 342 20.71 6.55 -31.82
N ASP A 343 20.72 7.64 -31.06
CA ASP A 343 21.19 7.63 -29.66
C ASP A 343 20.28 6.76 -28.78
N ILE A 344 18.95 6.82 -28.99
CA ILE A 344 18.01 5.93 -28.28
C ILE A 344 18.26 4.47 -28.66
N ILE A 345 18.40 4.18 -29.95
CA ILE A 345 18.70 2.83 -30.44
C ILE A 345 20.03 2.32 -29.88
N ASN A 346 21.09 3.12 -29.89
CA ASN A 346 22.39 2.78 -29.32
C ASN A 346 22.25 2.47 -27.82
N TRP A 347 21.56 3.33 -27.07
CA TRP A 347 21.35 3.16 -25.63
C TRP A 347 20.58 1.86 -25.32
N PHE A 348 19.48 1.60 -26.03
CA PHE A 348 18.66 0.40 -25.85
C PHE A 348 19.21 -0.87 -26.50
N THR A 349 20.28 -0.83 -27.29
CA THR A 349 20.92 -2.03 -27.87
C THR A 349 22.35 -2.28 -27.37
N ALA A 350 22.90 -1.36 -26.57
CA ALA A 350 24.19 -1.51 -25.93
C ALA A 350 24.25 -2.79 -25.07
N ARG A 351 25.40 -3.48 -25.15
CA ARG A 351 25.67 -4.70 -24.38
C ARG A 351 27.00 -4.53 -23.66
N PHE A 352 26.99 -4.69 -22.36
CA PHE A 352 28.20 -4.73 -21.53
C PHE A 352 28.27 -6.08 -20.82
N PRO A 353 29.45 -6.51 -20.31
CA PRO A 353 29.58 -7.71 -19.48
C PRO A 353 28.74 -7.74 -18.19
N ALA A 354 27.92 -6.72 -17.93
CA ALA A 354 27.22 -6.50 -16.66
C ALA A 354 25.80 -5.92 -16.78
N LEU A 355 25.35 -5.59 -17.99
CA LEU A 355 24.15 -4.78 -18.21
C LEU A 355 23.34 -5.33 -19.38
N TYR A 356 22.13 -5.76 -19.07
CA TYR A 356 21.08 -6.11 -20.03
C TYR A 356 19.73 -5.53 -19.55
N ILE A 357 19.57 -4.22 -19.74
CA ILE A 357 18.28 -3.51 -19.64
C ILE A 357 17.74 -3.16 -21.05
N GLY A 358 18.58 -3.26 -22.08
CA GLY A 358 18.23 -2.96 -23.46
C GLY A 358 17.48 -4.10 -24.16
N MET A 359 16.80 -3.76 -25.25
CA MET A 359 16.26 -4.73 -26.20
C MET A 359 17.39 -5.31 -27.06
N SER A 360 17.59 -6.63 -27.02
CA SER A 360 18.62 -7.33 -27.81
C SER A 360 18.43 -7.23 -29.33
N ASN A 361 17.23 -6.84 -29.79
CA ASN A 361 16.82 -6.83 -31.20
C ASN A 361 16.56 -5.40 -31.70
N LEU A 362 17.34 -4.99 -32.72
CA LEU A 362 17.21 -3.70 -33.41
C LEU A 362 15.80 -3.47 -33.98
N THR A 363 15.18 -4.50 -34.57
CA THR A 363 13.81 -4.38 -35.11
C THR A 363 12.80 -4.07 -34.01
N SER A 364 12.96 -4.64 -32.81
CA SER A 364 12.04 -4.40 -31.69
C SER A 364 12.07 -2.96 -31.19
N ILE A 365 13.27 -2.37 -31.01
CA ILE A 365 13.38 -0.95 -30.63
C ILE A 365 12.89 -0.02 -31.76
N THR A 366 13.20 -0.30 -33.02
CA THR A 366 12.73 0.52 -34.16
C THR A 366 11.20 0.46 -34.35
N GLU A 367 10.56 -0.69 -34.14
CA GLU A 367 9.09 -0.79 -34.11
C GLU A 367 8.49 -0.07 -32.89
N LEU A 368 9.08 -0.24 -31.70
CA LEU A 368 8.62 0.43 -30.48
C LEU A 368 8.67 1.96 -30.61
N LEU A 369 9.73 2.50 -31.20
CA LEU A 369 9.94 3.94 -31.36
C LEU A 369 8.89 4.64 -32.24
N LYS A 370 8.11 3.90 -33.05
CA LYS A 370 6.98 4.45 -33.82
C LYS A 370 5.83 4.95 -32.93
N PHE A 371 5.71 4.42 -31.71
CA PHE A 371 4.67 4.81 -30.76
C PHE A 371 5.03 6.08 -29.96
N TYR A 372 6.28 6.54 -30.01
CA TYR A 372 6.77 7.69 -29.24
C TYR A 372 7.14 8.83 -30.21
N PRO A 373 6.40 9.95 -30.24
CA PRO A 373 6.69 11.07 -31.14
C PRO A 373 8.08 11.68 -30.89
N THR A 374 8.66 12.27 -31.93
CA THR A 374 9.94 13.02 -31.85
C THR A 374 9.82 14.36 -31.13
N SER A 375 8.60 14.88 -30.91
CA SER A 375 8.35 16.16 -30.25
C SER A 375 8.64 16.10 -28.74
N PRO A 376 9.50 16.97 -28.17
CA PRO A 376 9.81 16.96 -26.73
C PRO A 376 8.58 17.20 -25.84
N ALA A 377 7.57 17.93 -26.31
CA ALA A 377 6.30 18.12 -25.59
C ALA A 377 5.47 16.84 -25.40
N ALA A 378 5.72 15.78 -26.19
CA ALA A 378 5.07 14.48 -26.06
C ALA A 378 5.83 13.49 -25.15
N GLY A 379 7.01 13.86 -24.65
CA GLY A 379 7.86 13.01 -23.82
C GLY A 379 7.92 13.42 -22.35
N SER A 380 8.51 12.53 -21.55
CA SER A 380 8.72 12.65 -20.11
C SER A 380 9.97 13.51 -19.79
N PRO A 381 9.97 14.53 -18.90
CA PRO A 381 8.88 14.97 -18.02
C PRO A 381 7.64 15.49 -18.75
N TYR A 382 6.49 14.87 -18.53
CA TYR A 382 5.23 15.26 -19.17
C TYR A 382 4.74 16.63 -18.66
N GLY A 383 3.92 17.33 -19.44
CA GLY A 383 3.38 18.65 -19.08
C GLY A 383 4.39 19.82 -19.14
N THR A 384 5.70 19.56 -19.17
CA THR A 384 6.75 20.60 -19.23
C THR A 384 6.99 21.20 -20.63
N GLY A 385 6.15 20.86 -21.61
CA GLY A 385 6.25 21.37 -22.98
C GLY A 385 7.57 20.99 -23.67
N ASN A 386 8.10 21.92 -24.47
CA ASN A 386 9.34 21.71 -25.25
C ASN A 386 10.64 21.91 -24.44
N GLU A 387 10.57 22.17 -23.13
CA GLU A 387 11.75 22.29 -22.29
C GLU A 387 12.53 20.95 -22.24
N THR A 388 13.86 21.02 -22.36
CA THR A 388 14.77 19.87 -22.29
C THR A 388 15.78 19.96 -21.14
N PHE A 389 15.75 21.06 -20.38
CA PHE A 389 16.56 21.28 -19.18
C PHE A 389 18.08 21.23 -19.45
N GLY A 390 18.49 21.73 -20.62
CA GLY A 390 19.87 21.68 -21.11
C GLY A 390 20.33 20.31 -21.61
N ARG A 391 19.43 19.32 -21.70
CA ARG A 391 19.73 17.98 -22.23
C ARG A 391 19.41 17.86 -23.72
N GLY A 392 19.86 16.75 -24.32
CA GLY A 392 19.69 16.45 -25.74
C GLY A 392 18.23 16.41 -26.21
N ALA A 393 18.01 16.72 -27.49
CA ALA A 393 16.69 16.92 -28.08
C ALA A 393 15.76 15.68 -28.10
N GLN A 394 16.27 14.49 -27.76
CA GLN A 394 15.50 13.24 -27.66
C GLN A 394 15.52 12.62 -26.26
N PHE A 395 16.13 13.27 -25.26
CA PHE A 395 16.11 12.88 -23.83
C PHE A 395 14.69 12.53 -23.35
N LYS A 396 13.71 13.37 -23.68
CA LYS A 396 12.33 13.19 -23.19
C LYS A 396 11.62 11.98 -23.81
N ARG A 397 11.93 11.69 -25.07
CA ARG A 397 11.42 10.52 -25.79
C ARG A 397 12.02 9.23 -25.25
N ALA A 398 13.35 9.21 -25.05
CA ALA A 398 14.05 8.08 -24.44
C ALA A 398 13.56 7.80 -23.02
N SER A 399 13.32 8.85 -22.24
CA SER A 399 12.74 8.77 -20.90
C SER A 399 11.37 8.10 -20.91
N SER A 400 10.45 8.50 -21.80
CA SER A 400 9.16 7.83 -21.96
C SER A 400 9.31 6.35 -22.33
N VAL A 401 10.12 6.05 -23.35
CA VAL A 401 10.39 4.65 -23.77
C VAL A 401 10.89 3.80 -22.61
N PHE A 402 11.76 4.36 -21.75
CA PHE A 402 12.33 3.65 -20.61
C PHE A 402 11.33 3.42 -19.47
N GLY A 403 10.58 4.46 -19.08
CA GLY A 403 9.55 4.36 -18.05
C GLY A 403 8.46 3.37 -18.43
N ASP A 404 8.04 3.40 -19.70
CA ASP A 404 7.05 2.45 -20.22
C ASP A 404 7.62 1.03 -20.33
N TYR A 405 8.83 0.85 -20.86
CA TYR A 405 9.46 -0.47 -21.00
C TYR A 405 9.71 -1.17 -19.66
N LEU A 406 10.30 -0.46 -18.68
CA LEU A 406 10.81 -1.09 -17.46
C LEU A 406 9.79 -1.15 -16.33
N PHE A 407 8.80 -0.26 -16.29
CA PHE A 407 7.84 -0.16 -15.18
C PHE A 407 6.39 -0.25 -15.63
N GLN A 408 5.94 0.60 -16.56
CA GLN A 408 4.50 0.75 -16.82
C GLN A 408 3.90 -0.40 -17.66
N ALA A 409 4.63 -0.95 -18.63
CA ALA A 409 4.20 -2.13 -19.37
C ALA A 409 4.22 -3.40 -18.49
N PRO A 410 5.32 -3.76 -17.78
CA PRO A 410 5.34 -4.78 -16.74
C PRO A 410 4.20 -4.67 -15.71
N ARG A 411 3.89 -3.45 -15.24
CA ARG A 411 2.78 -3.20 -14.29
C ARG A 411 1.44 -3.57 -14.91
N ARG A 412 1.18 -3.12 -16.14
CA ARG A 412 -0.08 -3.36 -16.84
C ARG A 412 -0.28 -4.83 -17.20
N ASP A 413 0.77 -5.52 -17.64
CA ASP A 413 0.69 -6.93 -17.99
C ASP A 413 0.52 -7.83 -16.76
N HIS A 414 1.28 -7.58 -15.69
CA HIS A 414 1.10 -8.28 -14.41
C HIS A 414 -0.32 -8.11 -13.85
N LEU A 415 -0.88 -6.89 -13.87
CA LEU A 415 -2.25 -6.64 -13.41
C LEU A 415 -3.33 -7.26 -14.33
N ALA A 416 -3.10 -7.30 -15.64
CA ALA A 416 -3.99 -7.99 -16.58
C ALA A 416 -3.99 -9.51 -16.34
N SER A 417 -2.81 -10.10 -16.12
CA SER A 417 -2.65 -11.50 -15.74
C SER A 417 -3.27 -11.79 -14.37
N ALA A 418 -3.07 -10.94 -13.36
CA ALA A 418 -3.66 -11.08 -12.04
C ALA A 418 -5.19 -11.10 -12.07
N THR A 419 -5.81 -10.11 -12.73
CA THR A 419 -7.27 -10.00 -12.85
C THR A 419 -7.89 -11.13 -13.68
N LYS A 420 -7.22 -11.60 -14.74
CA LYS A 420 -7.59 -12.81 -15.50
C LYS A 420 -7.67 -14.07 -14.63
N PHE A 421 -6.87 -14.16 -13.57
CA PHE A 421 -6.93 -15.25 -12.57
C PHE A 421 -7.76 -14.89 -11.31
N GLY A 422 -8.65 -13.90 -11.40
CA GLY A 422 -9.62 -13.55 -10.36
C GLY A 422 -9.04 -12.78 -9.16
N VAL A 423 -7.80 -12.29 -9.25
CA VAL A 423 -7.15 -11.57 -8.14
C VAL A 423 -7.68 -10.14 -8.03
N LYS A 424 -8.25 -9.79 -6.86
CA LYS A 424 -8.64 -8.40 -6.55
C LYS A 424 -7.40 -7.49 -6.61
N SER A 425 -7.41 -6.56 -7.57
CA SER A 425 -6.24 -5.79 -7.98
C SER A 425 -6.60 -4.31 -8.13
N TRP A 426 -5.80 -3.42 -7.54
CA TRP A 426 -5.95 -1.97 -7.60
C TRP A 426 -4.69 -1.30 -8.15
N THR A 427 -4.85 -0.15 -8.79
CA THR A 427 -3.73 0.60 -9.36
C THR A 427 -3.97 2.11 -9.35
N TYR A 428 -2.89 2.87 -9.31
CA TYR A 428 -2.86 4.33 -9.22
C TYR A 428 -1.67 4.88 -10.04
N ILE A 429 -1.69 6.19 -10.28
CA ILE A 429 -0.58 6.94 -10.88
C ILE A 429 -0.49 8.26 -10.10
N LEU A 430 0.65 8.55 -9.46
CA LEU A 430 0.84 9.85 -8.82
C LEU A 430 1.03 10.94 -9.87
N LYS A 431 0.37 12.09 -9.68
CA LYS A 431 0.45 13.27 -10.54
C LYS A 431 0.77 14.57 -9.78
N GLU A 432 0.92 14.50 -8.47
CA GLU A 432 1.30 15.62 -7.59
C GLU A 432 2.77 15.44 -7.19
N SER A 433 3.63 16.42 -7.46
CA SER A 433 5.04 16.33 -7.09
C SER A 433 5.25 16.82 -5.65
N PRO A 434 5.95 16.07 -4.77
CA PRO A 434 6.46 16.64 -3.53
C PRO A 434 7.41 17.80 -3.86
N LEU A 435 7.17 18.96 -3.26
CA LEU A 435 7.67 20.28 -3.68
C LEU A 435 9.17 20.53 -3.35
N ILE A 436 10.02 19.61 -3.79
CA ILE A 436 11.43 19.44 -3.46
C ILE A 436 12.26 19.12 -4.72
N PHE A 437 11.65 18.63 -5.79
CA PHE A 437 12.37 18.09 -6.95
C PHE A 437 12.61 19.11 -8.08
N PRO A 438 13.83 19.19 -8.63
CA PRO A 438 14.11 19.99 -9.82
C PRO A 438 13.24 19.57 -11.03
N PRO A 439 12.69 20.52 -11.82
CA PRO A 439 11.73 20.22 -12.88
C PRO A 439 12.17 19.21 -13.94
N GLN A 440 13.47 19.01 -14.14
CA GLN A 440 13.99 18.03 -15.12
C GLN A 440 13.72 16.57 -14.78
N TYR A 441 13.29 16.27 -13.55
CA TYR A 441 12.80 14.94 -13.17
C TYR A 441 11.28 14.83 -13.26
N GLY A 442 10.57 15.96 -13.30
CA GLY A 442 9.13 16.06 -13.17
C GLY A 442 8.62 15.30 -11.95
N ILE A 443 8.11 14.11 -12.23
CA ILE A 443 7.48 13.19 -11.30
C ILE A 443 8.26 11.83 -11.54
N GLY A 444 9.55 11.71 -11.13
CA GLY A 444 10.64 10.70 -11.40
C GLY A 444 10.51 9.15 -11.07
N HIS A 445 11.54 8.47 -10.45
CA HIS A 445 11.54 7.07 -9.84
C HIS A 445 12.06 6.95 -8.35
N GLY A 446 11.34 6.34 -7.35
CA GLY A 446 11.44 6.44 -5.86
C GLY A 446 10.48 7.36 -5.00
N GLY A 447 9.17 7.48 -5.25
CA GLY A 447 8.37 8.71 -4.99
C GLY A 447 7.74 8.86 -3.61
N ASP A 448 6.43 8.68 -3.53
CA ASP A 448 5.60 9.25 -2.49
C ASP A 448 5.49 8.46 -1.17
N VAL A 449 6.56 7.84 -0.63
CA VAL A 449 6.54 7.44 0.80
C VAL A 449 6.66 8.62 1.75
N PRO A 450 7.14 9.80 1.36
CA PRO A 450 6.79 11.00 2.09
C PRO A 450 5.26 11.15 2.25
N PHE A 451 4.45 10.63 1.31
CA PHE A 451 3.00 10.52 1.46
C PHE A 451 2.63 9.24 2.24
N VAL A 452 2.93 8.01 1.76
CA VAL A 452 2.55 6.74 2.43
C VAL A 452 3.03 6.64 3.89
N PHE A 453 4.31 6.93 4.19
CA PHE A 453 4.81 6.87 5.57
C PHE A 453 4.44 8.11 6.40
N GLN A 454 3.89 9.17 5.78
CA GLN A 454 3.48 10.44 6.40
C GLN A 454 4.66 11.31 6.85
N THR A 455 5.62 11.56 5.95
CA THR A 455 6.88 12.26 6.26
C THR A 455 7.20 13.43 5.33
N LEU A 456 6.20 14.01 4.66
CA LEU A 456 6.35 15.37 4.10
C LEU A 456 6.65 16.35 5.24
N ASN A 457 7.59 17.27 5.04
CA ASN A 457 7.85 18.34 5.99
C ASN A 457 6.71 19.38 5.94
N ILE A 458 5.71 19.19 6.80
CA ILE A 458 4.52 20.06 6.90
C ILE A 458 4.83 21.49 7.38
N ASP A 459 5.97 21.68 8.06
CA ASP A 459 6.44 22.98 8.55
C ASP A 459 7.33 23.72 7.53
N SER A 460 7.54 23.13 6.34
CA SER A 460 8.23 23.79 5.23
C SER A 460 7.39 24.93 4.66
N PRO A 461 7.95 26.13 4.42
CA PRO A 461 7.23 27.23 3.75
C PRO A 461 6.82 26.90 2.31
N ASN A 462 7.35 25.82 1.73
CA ASN A 462 7.00 25.32 0.40
C ASN A 462 5.96 24.16 0.44
N ALA A 463 5.37 23.83 1.60
CA ALA A 463 4.41 22.73 1.70
C ALA A 463 3.01 23.13 1.21
N SER A 464 2.58 22.58 0.08
CA SER A 464 1.20 22.74 -0.43
C SER A 464 0.18 22.06 0.50
N PRO A 465 -0.90 22.74 0.92
CA PRO A 465 -2.00 22.11 1.66
C PRO A 465 -2.61 20.90 0.93
N ALA A 466 -2.66 20.94 -0.40
CA ALA A 466 -3.17 19.83 -1.22
C ALA A 466 -2.26 18.59 -1.16
N ALA A 467 -0.93 18.78 -1.14
CA ALA A 467 0.02 17.68 -0.95
C ALA A 467 -0.11 17.05 0.46
N ILE A 468 -0.40 17.87 1.48
CA ILE A 468 -0.66 17.39 2.85
C ILE A 468 -1.99 16.63 2.96
N GLU A 469 -3.05 17.06 2.27
CA GLU A 469 -4.31 16.31 2.18
C GLU A 469 -4.14 15.00 1.41
N LEU A 470 -3.46 15.03 0.26
CA LEU A 470 -3.14 13.85 -0.53
C LEU A 470 -2.29 12.85 0.28
N MET A 471 -1.34 13.34 1.08
CA MET A 471 -0.57 12.52 2.01
C MET A 471 -1.49 11.76 2.97
N ARG A 472 -2.38 12.44 3.69
CA ARG A 472 -3.34 11.80 4.62
C ARG A 472 -4.29 10.83 3.91
N THR A 473 -4.65 11.14 2.66
CA THR A 473 -5.52 10.30 1.82
C THR A 473 -4.82 9.00 1.40
N ILE A 474 -3.57 9.08 0.94
CA ILE A 474 -2.73 7.91 0.63
C ILE A 474 -2.48 7.08 1.91
N GLY A 475 -2.17 7.74 3.03
CA GLY A 475 -2.05 7.09 4.34
C GLY A 475 -3.35 6.45 4.85
N SER A 476 -4.50 6.74 4.22
CA SER A 476 -5.74 6.00 4.42
C SER A 476 -5.72 4.72 3.58
N TYR A 477 -5.68 4.84 2.25
CA TYR A 477 -5.80 3.70 1.34
C TYR A 477 -4.84 2.54 1.65
N TRP A 478 -3.60 2.84 2.08
CA TRP A 478 -2.62 1.81 2.46
C TRP A 478 -3.05 1.07 3.73
N ARG A 479 -3.37 1.77 4.82
CA ARG A 479 -3.88 1.18 6.07
C ARG A 479 -5.19 0.42 5.83
N ASP A 480 -6.07 0.97 5.02
CA ASP A 480 -7.39 0.42 4.69
C ASP A 480 -7.27 -0.93 3.96
N PHE A 481 -6.24 -1.09 3.11
CA PHE A 481 -5.85 -2.37 2.49
C PHE A 481 -5.08 -3.30 3.44
N LEU A 482 -4.10 -2.78 4.19
CA LEU A 482 -3.24 -3.54 5.11
C LEU A 482 -4.05 -4.23 6.22
N THR A 483 -4.96 -3.49 6.86
CA THR A 483 -5.85 -4.00 7.90
C THR A 483 -6.94 -4.91 7.34
N GLN A 484 -7.41 -4.67 6.12
CA GLN A 484 -8.72 -5.10 5.63
C GLN A 484 -9.85 -4.66 6.58
N SER A 485 -9.74 -3.47 7.19
CA SER A 485 -10.86 -2.79 7.88
C SER A 485 -12.03 -2.51 6.94
N HIS A 486 -11.74 -2.56 5.64
CA HIS A 486 -12.71 -2.71 4.57
C HIS A 486 -12.67 -4.16 4.09
N LEU A 487 -13.18 -5.07 4.93
CA LEU A 487 -14.21 -5.98 4.43
C LEU A 487 -15.26 -5.09 3.80
N TRP A 488 -15.12 -4.83 2.50
CA TRP A 488 -16.06 -3.99 1.80
C TRP A 488 -17.43 -4.62 1.97
N ALA A 489 -18.35 -3.81 2.49
CA ALA A 489 -19.61 -3.61 1.80
C ALA A 489 -19.31 -3.44 0.30
N ASP A 490 -19.20 -4.56 -0.41
CA ASP A 490 -19.18 -4.66 -1.87
C ASP A 490 -20.64 -4.41 -2.31
N ILE A 491 -21.10 -3.19 -1.98
CA ILE A 491 -22.42 -2.57 -2.18
C ILE A 491 -22.22 -1.56 -3.31
N PRO A 492 -22.39 -1.92 -4.60
CA PRO A 492 -22.11 -1.02 -5.70
C PRO A 492 -22.93 0.28 -5.62
N SER A 493 -22.27 1.42 -5.84
CA SER A 493 -22.91 2.74 -5.92
C SER A 493 -23.42 3.01 -7.34
N PRO A 494 -24.52 3.76 -7.53
CA PRO A 494 -25.28 4.50 -6.52
C PRO A 494 -26.07 3.60 -5.56
N ILE A 495 -26.09 3.98 -4.28
CA ILE A 495 -26.75 3.25 -3.18
C ILE A 495 -28.02 4.00 -2.78
N LEU A 496 -29.14 3.30 -2.68
CA LEU A 496 -30.41 3.83 -2.16
C LEU A 496 -30.61 3.42 -0.71
N ILE A 497 -30.75 4.38 0.20
CA ILE A 497 -31.34 4.18 1.53
C ILE A 497 -32.85 4.28 1.35
N LEU A 498 -33.57 3.18 1.55
CA LEU A 498 -35.02 3.10 1.38
C LEU A 498 -35.71 2.96 2.74
N THR A 499 -36.45 4.00 3.13
CA THR A 499 -37.13 4.12 4.43
C THR A 499 -38.65 4.21 4.29
N ALA A 500 -39.36 3.93 5.38
CA ALA A 500 -40.82 4.02 5.43
C ALA A 500 -41.24 5.39 6.00
N HIS A 501 -40.55 5.82 7.05
CA HIS A 501 -40.91 6.98 7.85
C HIS A 501 -39.83 8.08 7.79
N PRO A 502 -40.20 9.36 8.02
CA PRO A 502 -39.28 10.48 7.80
C PRO A 502 -38.06 10.52 8.72
N ASP A 503 -38.02 9.75 9.81
CA ASP A 503 -36.93 9.70 10.79
C ASP A 503 -36.18 8.35 10.87
N ASP A 504 -36.55 7.38 10.05
CA ASP A 504 -35.91 6.06 9.98
C ASP A 504 -34.39 6.16 9.72
N GLU A 505 -33.97 7.11 8.89
CA GLU A 505 -32.57 7.32 8.52
C GLU A 505 -31.71 7.61 9.74
N CYS A 506 -32.22 8.45 10.65
CA CYS A 506 -31.47 8.87 11.82
C CYS A 506 -31.56 7.81 12.93
N MET A 507 -32.72 7.18 13.13
CA MET A 507 -32.97 6.16 14.17
C MET A 507 -32.37 4.78 13.87
N PHE A 508 -32.22 4.40 12.60
CA PHE A 508 -31.79 3.06 12.22
C PHE A 508 -30.53 3.02 11.36
N PHE A 509 -30.32 3.99 10.47
CA PHE A 509 -29.26 3.93 9.45
C PHE A 509 -28.09 4.90 9.65
N SER A 510 -28.07 5.72 10.71
CA SER A 510 -27.02 6.72 10.94
C SER A 510 -25.58 6.18 10.86
N PRO A 511 -25.19 5.07 11.55
CA PRO A 511 -23.86 4.48 11.38
C PRO A 511 -23.53 4.10 9.94
N THR A 512 -24.49 3.53 9.20
CA THR A 512 -24.34 3.17 7.79
C THR A 512 -24.16 4.40 6.90
N ILE A 513 -25.01 5.42 7.04
CA ILE A 513 -24.99 6.63 6.20
C ILE A 513 -23.68 7.40 6.42
N LEU A 514 -23.31 7.64 7.68
CA LEU A 514 -22.09 8.37 8.03
C LEU A 514 -20.83 7.63 7.56
N ALA A 515 -20.78 6.30 7.67
CA ALA A 515 -19.66 5.50 7.16
C ALA A 515 -19.57 5.53 5.63
N LEU A 516 -20.70 5.39 4.92
CA LEU A 516 -20.73 5.38 3.45
C LEU A 516 -20.45 6.77 2.84
N LYS A 517 -20.93 7.87 3.44
CA LYS A 517 -20.52 9.24 3.04
C LYS A 517 -19.04 9.51 3.37
N LYS A 518 -18.52 9.01 4.50
CA LYS A 518 -17.07 9.06 4.82
C LYS A 518 -16.21 8.29 3.81
N GLN A 519 -16.73 7.19 3.26
CA GLN A 519 -16.15 6.44 2.13
C GLN A 519 -16.38 7.11 0.74
N ARG A 520 -16.97 8.32 0.70
CA ARG A 520 -17.34 9.05 -0.53
C ARG A 520 -18.20 8.24 -1.52
N ARG A 521 -19.06 7.35 -1.01
CA ARG A 521 -20.02 6.59 -1.85
C ARG A 521 -21.15 7.50 -2.33
N GLU A 522 -21.58 7.34 -3.58
CA GLU A 522 -22.83 7.95 -4.05
C GLU A 522 -24.01 7.28 -3.35
N LEU A 523 -24.82 8.11 -2.70
CA LEU A 523 -25.93 7.75 -1.82
C LEU A 523 -27.15 8.59 -2.18
N ARG A 524 -28.33 7.98 -2.06
CA ARG A 524 -29.62 8.65 -2.20
C ARG A 524 -30.58 8.19 -1.10
N GLY A 525 -31.45 9.08 -0.65
CA GLY A 525 -32.52 8.78 0.30
C GLY A 525 -33.87 8.76 -0.39
N LEU A 526 -34.65 7.70 -0.20
CA LEU A 526 -36.06 7.63 -0.60
C LEU A 526 -36.91 7.20 0.59
N CYS A 527 -37.80 8.08 1.04
CA CYS A 527 -38.78 7.79 2.08
C CYS A 527 -40.19 7.70 1.48
N LEU A 528 -40.87 6.58 1.70
CA LEU A 528 -42.16 6.31 1.04
C LEU A 528 -43.38 7.00 1.68
N SER A 529 -43.21 7.61 2.86
CA SER A 529 -44.24 8.41 3.51
C SER A 529 -43.67 9.69 4.13
N VAL A 530 -44.37 10.81 3.95
CA VAL A 530 -44.17 12.03 4.74
C VAL A 530 -44.67 11.92 6.19
N GLY A 531 -45.29 10.78 6.58
CA GLY A 531 -45.81 10.59 7.94
C GLY A 531 -46.95 11.56 8.29
N ASN A 532 -47.89 11.78 7.37
CA ASN A 532 -48.93 12.81 7.49
C ASN A 532 -50.11 12.44 8.43
N ALA A 533 -50.00 11.36 9.21
CA ALA A 533 -51.07 10.88 10.10
C ALA A 533 -51.53 11.95 11.13
N ASP A 534 -50.62 12.80 11.59
CA ASP A 534 -50.89 13.92 12.51
C ASP A 534 -51.23 15.24 11.79
N GLY A 535 -51.33 15.25 10.45
CA GLY A 535 -51.46 16.47 9.63
C GLY A 535 -50.17 17.28 9.46
N LEU A 536 -49.01 16.70 9.83
CA LEU A 536 -47.71 17.36 9.90
C LEU A 536 -46.76 17.02 8.73
N GLY A 537 -47.24 16.32 7.70
CA GLY A 537 -46.42 15.84 6.56
C GLY A 537 -45.56 16.93 5.89
N PRO A 538 -46.10 18.13 5.57
CA PRO A 538 -45.31 19.22 5.00
C PRO A 538 -44.18 19.75 5.90
N THR A 539 -44.31 19.59 7.22
CA THR A 539 -43.24 19.90 8.19
C THR A 539 -42.23 18.75 8.25
N ARG A 540 -42.69 17.50 8.39
CA ARG A 540 -41.85 16.30 8.44
C ARG A 540 -40.99 16.11 7.18
N ALA A 541 -41.47 16.54 6.01
CA ALA A 541 -40.67 16.61 4.78
C ALA A 541 -39.49 17.61 4.87
N GLN A 542 -39.62 18.70 5.63
CA GLN A 542 -38.53 19.66 5.88
C GLN A 542 -37.57 19.09 6.94
N GLU A 543 -38.10 18.46 7.99
CA GLU A 543 -37.29 17.79 9.02
C GLU A 543 -36.41 16.68 8.42
N PHE A 544 -36.96 15.86 7.49
CA PHE A 544 -36.24 14.84 6.72
C PHE A 544 -35.04 15.40 5.95
N VAL A 545 -35.23 16.49 5.20
CA VAL A 545 -34.13 17.15 4.45
C VAL A 545 -33.11 17.77 5.41
N SER A 546 -33.55 18.36 6.53
CA SER A 546 -32.64 18.91 7.56
C SER A 546 -31.83 17.81 8.26
N SER A 547 -32.45 16.67 8.60
CA SER A 547 -31.79 15.50 9.19
C SER A 547 -30.72 14.94 8.24
N TYR A 548 -31.08 14.71 6.97
CA TYR A 548 -30.13 14.25 5.97
C TYR A 548 -28.98 15.25 5.69
N ALA A 549 -29.23 16.56 5.81
CA ALA A 549 -28.16 17.56 5.73
C ALA A 549 -27.15 17.45 6.90
N VAL A 550 -27.61 17.11 8.11
CA VAL A 550 -26.73 16.79 9.26
C VAL A 550 -25.95 15.49 9.03
N LEU A 551 -26.56 14.51 8.34
CA LEU A 551 -25.88 13.29 7.88
C LEU A 551 -25.00 13.49 6.62
N GLY A 552 -24.93 14.71 6.08
CA GLY A 552 -24.04 15.12 4.99
C GLY A 552 -24.56 14.89 3.56
N LEU A 553 -25.86 14.63 3.38
CA LEU A 553 -26.50 14.56 2.06
C LEU A 553 -27.07 15.92 1.63
N ILE A 554 -27.16 16.16 0.32
CA ILE A 554 -27.74 17.38 -0.27
C ILE A 554 -29.18 17.12 -0.76
N PRO A 555 -30.07 18.14 -0.86
CA PRO A 555 -31.46 17.94 -1.27
C PRO A 555 -31.66 17.19 -2.60
N GLU A 556 -30.72 17.32 -3.53
CA GLU A 556 -30.71 16.65 -4.85
C GLU A 556 -30.39 15.14 -4.78
N GLU A 557 -29.96 14.65 -3.61
CA GLU A 557 -29.80 13.22 -3.29
C GLU A 557 -31.08 12.61 -2.67
N LEU A 558 -32.13 13.40 -2.41
CA LEU A 558 -33.27 13.01 -1.56
C LEU A 558 -34.63 13.08 -2.29
N GLU A 559 -35.53 12.13 -1.99
CA GLU A 559 -36.95 12.17 -2.38
C GLU A 559 -37.82 11.64 -1.23
N ILE A 560 -38.98 12.26 -1.00
CA ILE A 560 -39.96 11.83 0.01
C ILE A 560 -41.36 11.92 -0.58
N LEU A 561 -42.19 10.89 -0.35
CA LEU A 561 -43.48 10.72 -1.00
C LEU A 561 -44.65 10.97 -0.06
N ASP A 562 -45.68 11.65 -0.56
CA ASP A 562 -47.03 11.68 0.04
C ASP A 562 -47.98 10.89 -0.87
N HIS A 563 -48.03 9.58 -0.69
CA HIS A 563 -48.89 8.69 -1.49
C HIS A 563 -50.11 8.24 -0.65
N PRO A 564 -51.36 8.31 -1.17
CA PRO A 564 -52.56 8.03 -0.38
C PRO A 564 -52.64 6.58 0.13
N GLU A 565 -51.99 5.63 -0.56
CA GLU A 565 -51.92 4.21 -0.15
C GLU A 565 -50.68 3.88 0.72
N LEU A 566 -49.75 4.82 0.92
CA LEU A 566 -48.52 4.65 1.72
C LEU A 566 -48.49 5.64 2.89
N GLN A 567 -49.63 5.87 3.52
CA GLN A 567 -49.73 6.64 4.76
C GLN A 567 -49.25 5.82 5.95
N ASP A 568 -48.70 6.50 6.96
CA ASP A 568 -48.16 5.85 8.15
C ASP A 568 -49.25 5.16 8.99
N ASP A 569 -49.03 3.88 9.28
CA ASP A 569 -49.84 3.03 10.15
C ASP A 569 -48.98 1.86 10.67
N ILE A 570 -48.94 1.70 11.99
CA ILE A 570 -48.23 0.60 12.68
C ILE A 570 -48.98 -0.75 12.63
N LYS A 571 -50.18 -0.79 12.04
CA LYS A 571 -51.07 -1.97 12.00
C LYS A 571 -51.35 -2.52 10.60
N THR A 572 -51.14 -1.73 9.55
CA THR A 572 -51.51 -2.10 8.17
C THR A 572 -50.27 -2.31 7.32
N SER A 573 -50.18 -3.45 6.62
CA SER A 573 -49.09 -3.68 5.65
C SER A 573 -49.38 -2.95 4.35
N TRP A 574 -48.45 -2.13 3.89
CA TRP A 574 -48.53 -1.50 2.56
C TRP A 574 -48.43 -2.51 1.41
N ASN A 575 -49.05 -2.18 0.28
CA ASN A 575 -49.05 -2.98 -0.95
C ASN A 575 -47.63 -3.09 -1.55
N THR A 576 -47.05 -4.30 -1.48
CA THR A 576 -45.68 -4.56 -1.93
C THR A 576 -45.47 -4.35 -3.43
N SER A 577 -46.50 -4.58 -4.26
CA SER A 577 -46.40 -4.39 -5.71
C SER A 577 -46.33 -2.91 -6.08
N LEU A 578 -47.16 -2.08 -5.43
CA LEU A 578 -47.13 -0.63 -5.58
C LEU A 578 -45.76 -0.05 -5.18
N ILE A 579 -45.21 -0.51 -4.05
CA ILE A 579 -43.86 -0.12 -3.63
C ILE A 579 -42.81 -0.57 -4.65
N ALA A 580 -42.89 -1.81 -5.14
CA ALA A 580 -41.95 -2.34 -6.12
C ALA A 580 -41.95 -1.52 -7.41
N ASP A 581 -43.11 -1.11 -7.93
CA ASP A 581 -43.21 -0.25 -9.12
C ASP A 581 -42.60 1.15 -8.89
N ILE A 582 -42.90 1.78 -7.75
CA ILE A 582 -42.34 3.08 -7.35
C ILE A 582 -40.81 3.01 -7.23
N VAL A 583 -40.30 2.03 -6.48
CA VAL A 583 -38.85 1.88 -6.24
C VAL A 583 -38.14 1.47 -7.54
N ASN A 584 -38.72 0.60 -8.37
CA ASN A 584 -38.14 0.23 -9.67
C ASN A 584 -38.02 1.42 -10.63
N LYS A 585 -39.01 2.32 -10.62
CA LYS A 585 -38.94 3.59 -11.37
C LYS A 585 -37.77 4.46 -10.89
N TYR A 586 -37.62 4.63 -9.58
CA TYR A 586 -36.51 5.40 -8.98
C TYR A 586 -35.13 4.75 -9.25
N VAL A 587 -35.05 3.43 -9.13
CA VAL A 587 -33.85 2.63 -9.45
C VAL A 587 -33.41 2.86 -10.91
N LYS A 588 -34.36 2.88 -11.85
CA LYS A 588 -34.09 3.10 -13.27
C LYS A 588 -33.71 4.54 -13.61
N SER A 589 -34.34 5.54 -12.99
CA SER A 589 -34.00 6.96 -13.24
C SER A 589 -32.62 7.33 -12.67
N HIS A 590 -32.29 6.82 -11.47
CA HIS A 590 -31.06 7.16 -10.76
C HIS A 590 -29.94 6.11 -10.92
N ARG A 591 -30.15 5.07 -11.74
CA ARG A 591 -29.21 3.96 -11.99
C ARG A 591 -28.69 3.29 -10.70
N ILE A 592 -29.55 3.21 -9.69
CA ILE A 592 -29.23 2.57 -8.40
C ILE A 592 -28.74 1.15 -8.66
N GLN A 593 -27.63 0.77 -8.05
CA GLN A 593 -27.09 -0.59 -8.12
C GLN A 593 -27.34 -1.39 -6.83
N SER A 594 -27.51 -0.70 -5.69
CA SER A 594 -27.81 -1.32 -4.39
C SER A 594 -28.92 -0.63 -3.63
N ILE A 595 -29.76 -1.39 -2.94
CA ILE A 595 -30.74 -0.89 -1.97
C ILE A 595 -30.31 -1.34 -0.57
N ILE A 596 -30.31 -0.41 0.39
CA ILE A 596 -30.22 -0.67 1.83
C ILE A 596 -31.59 -0.36 2.45
N THR A 597 -32.18 -1.33 3.14
CA THR A 597 -33.46 -1.15 3.86
C THR A 597 -33.53 -2.11 5.06
N PHE A 598 -34.72 -2.34 5.63
CA PHE A 598 -34.93 -3.29 6.72
C PHE A 598 -34.92 -4.76 6.26
N ASP A 599 -34.73 -5.69 7.19
CA ASP A 599 -34.92 -7.12 6.93
C ASP A 599 -36.39 -7.57 7.02
N GLN A 600 -36.64 -8.85 6.74
CA GLN A 600 -37.95 -9.52 6.80
C GLN A 600 -38.67 -9.44 8.16
N HIS A 601 -38.00 -8.99 9.22
CA HIS A 601 -38.56 -8.84 10.56
C HIS A 601 -38.78 -7.36 10.96
N GLY A 602 -38.39 -6.41 10.11
CA GLY A 602 -38.73 -4.99 10.25
C GLY A 602 -38.25 -4.31 11.53
N ILE A 603 -37.14 -4.79 12.12
CA ILE A 603 -36.57 -4.42 13.43
C ILE A 603 -37.47 -4.73 14.63
N SER A 604 -38.71 -4.25 14.63
CA SER A 604 -39.70 -4.44 15.69
C SER A 604 -41.03 -4.99 15.15
N SER A 605 -40.96 -5.78 14.06
CA SER A 605 -42.12 -6.30 13.32
C SER A 605 -43.07 -5.22 12.79
N HIS A 606 -42.53 -4.05 12.41
CA HIS A 606 -43.33 -2.96 11.86
C HIS A 606 -43.83 -3.33 10.45
N PRO A 607 -45.15 -3.29 10.16
CA PRO A 607 -45.69 -3.72 8.87
C PRO A 607 -45.05 -3.03 7.66
N ASN A 608 -44.93 -1.69 7.71
CA ASN A 608 -44.34 -0.92 6.61
C ASN A 608 -42.90 -1.33 6.28
N HIS A 609 -42.08 -1.62 7.30
CA HIS A 609 -40.68 -2.06 7.12
C HIS A 609 -40.60 -3.43 6.43
N ILE A 610 -41.51 -4.33 6.80
CA ILE A 610 -41.65 -5.66 6.18
C ILE A 610 -42.13 -5.54 4.73
N SER A 611 -43.04 -4.60 4.44
CA SER A 611 -43.45 -4.29 3.06
C SER A 611 -42.30 -3.73 2.20
N LEU A 612 -41.40 -2.92 2.76
CA LEU A 612 -40.19 -2.48 2.07
C LEU A 612 -39.28 -3.66 1.70
N TYR A 613 -39.00 -4.56 2.66
CA TYR A 613 -38.17 -5.74 2.42
C TYR A 613 -38.70 -6.59 1.26
N HIS A 614 -39.99 -6.96 1.30
CA HIS A 614 -40.58 -7.81 0.27
C HIS A 614 -40.63 -7.12 -1.11
N ALA A 615 -40.95 -5.83 -1.14
CA ALA A 615 -40.94 -5.07 -2.39
C ALA A 615 -39.54 -4.95 -2.99
N ALA A 616 -38.54 -4.55 -2.19
CA ALA A 616 -37.14 -4.46 -2.63
C ALA A 616 -36.58 -5.83 -3.06
N SER A 617 -36.96 -6.92 -2.39
CA SER A 617 -36.53 -8.28 -2.75
C SER A 617 -37.08 -8.74 -4.11
N SER A 618 -38.23 -8.22 -4.55
CA SER A 618 -38.78 -8.50 -5.89
C SER A 618 -37.98 -7.84 -7.03
N LEU A 619 -37.11 -6.87 -6.72
CA LEU A 619 -36.26 -6.18 -7.69
C LEU A 619 -34.93 -6.90 -7.94
N ARG A 620 -34.66 -8.04 -7.29
CA ARG A 620 -33.46 -8.85 -7.53
C ARG A 620 -33.61 -9.66 -8.83
N PRO A 621 -32.56 -9.83 -9.64
CA PRO A 621 -31.18 -9.39 -9.45
C PRO A 621 -30.86 -8.03 -10.12
N GLN A 622 -31.84 -7.17 -10.40
CA GLN A 622 -31.61 -5.84 -11.02
C GLN A 622 -30.80 -4.92 -10.10
N VAL A 623 -30.92 -5.12 -8.79
CA VAL A 623 -30.15 -4.45 -7.73
C VAL A 623 -29.68 -5.47 -6.70
N GLN A 624 -28.58 -5.16 -6.03
CA GLN A 624 -28.16 -5.88 -4.82
C GLN A 624 -28.99 -5.37 -3.62
N LEU A 625 -29.48 -6.28 -2.79
CA LEU A 625 -30.32 -5.93 -1.63
C LEU A 625 -29.57 -6.20 -0.33
N TRP A 626 -29.42 -5.16 0.47
CA TRP A 626 -28.82 -5.19 1.79
C TRP A 626 -29.86 -4.81 2.85
N THR A 627 -29.83 -5.53 3.97
CA THR A 627 -30.88 -5.47 4.98
C THR A 627 -30.31 -5.26 6.36
N LEU A 628 -30.85 -4.30 7.11
CA LEU A 628 -30.47 -4.06 8.50
C LEU A 628 -31.02 -5.18 9.39
N TYR A 629 -30.10 -5.91 10.03
CA TYR A 629 -30.42 -7.10 10.80
C TYR A 629 -31.25 -6.79 12.05
N THR A 630 -32.38 -7.48 12.19
CA THR A 630 -33.26 -7.41 13.36
C THR A 630 -32.63 -8.15 14.56
N THR A 631 -32.27 -7.38 15.58
CA THR A 631 -31.70 -7.88 16.83
C THR A 631 -32.79 -8.16 17.87
N GLY A 632 -32.58 -9.21 18.68
CA GLY A 632 -33.47 -9.55 19.79
C GLY A 632 -33.56 -8.43 20.84
N VAL A 633 -34.72 -8.33 21.51
CA VAL A 633 -35.08 -7.17 22.36
C VAL A 633 -34.00 -6.76 23.37
N LEU A 634 -33.34 -7.71 24.03
CA LEU A 634 -32.24 -7.41 24.97
C LEU A 634 -31.03 -6.77 24.28
N ALA A 635 -30.62 -7.31 23.12
CA ALA A 635 -29.50 -6.78 22.33
C ALA A 635 -29.83 -5.43 21.67
N LYS A 636 -31.10 -5.17 21.40
CA LYS A 636 -31.57 -3.89 20.84
C LYS A 636 -31.32 -2.71 21.78
N TYR A 637 -31.38 -2.90 23.10
CA TYR A 637 -31.28 -1.83 24.11
C TYR A 637 -29.96 -1.81 24.91
N THR A 638 -28.88 -2.38 24.36
CA THR A 638 -27.54 -2.34 25.00
C THR A 638 -26.79 -1.01 24.82
N GLY A 639 -27.32 -0.07 24.03
CA GLY A 639 -26.64 1.17 23.65
C GLY A 639 -25.22 0.93 23.14
N TYR A 640 -24.28 1.76 23.60
CA TYR A 640 -22.85 1.67 23.31
C TYR A 640 -22.23 0.30 23.61
N LEU A 641 -22.68 -0.42 24.65
CA LEU A 641 -22.16 -1.75 24.97
C LEU A 641 -22.46 -2.79 23.88
N GLY A 642 -23.46 -2.52 23.02
CA GLY A 642 -23.72 -3.32 21.83
C GLY A 642 -22.57 -3.29 20.81
N ALA A 643 -21.79 -2.21 20.77
CA ALA A 643 -20.63 -2.08 19.89
C ALA A 643 -19.43 -2.95 20.30
N VAL A 644 -19.41 -3.43 21.55
CA VAL A 644 -18.35 -4.32 22.07
C VAL A 644 -18.63 -5.79 21.70
N PHE A 645 -19.87 -6.13 21.35
CA PHE A 645 -20.32 -7.50 21.06
C PHE A 645 -21.14 -7.54 19.75
N PRO A 646 -20.48 -7.55 18.58
CA PRO A 646 -21.13 -7.85 17.29
C PRO A 646 -21.77 -9.25 17.30
N SER A 647 -22.80 -9.50 16.47
CA SER A 647 -23.39 -10.85 16.40
C SER A 647 -22.40 -11.86 15.80
N ALA A 648 -22.36 -13.08 16.37
CA ALA A 648 -21.32 -14.08 16.11
C ALA A 648 -21.54 -14.89 14.82
N SER A 649 -21.84 -14.21 13.70
CA SER A 649 -22.04 -14.83 12.38
C SER A 649 -21.30 -14.07 11.30
N ASP A 650 -20.36 -14.74 10.60
CA ASP A 650 -19.49 -14.20 9.54
C ASP A 650 -20.22 -13.85 8.22
N GLN A 651 -21.52 -13.54 8.28
CA GLN A 651 -22.40 -13.27 7.14
C GLN A 651 -23.06 -11.90 7.29
N GLY A 652 -22.27 -10.85 7.07
CA GLY A 652 -22.73 -9.45 7.08
C GLY A 652 -21.58 -8.44 7.08
N VAL A 653 -21.93 -7.17 7.00
CA VAL A 653 -21.02 -6.02 7.11
C VAL A 653 -21.45 -5.15 8.28
N ILE A 654 -20.50 -4.70 9.09
CA ILE A 654 -20.77 -4.00 10.35
C ILE A 654 -20.26 -2.56 10.25
N PHE A 655 -21.18 -1.60 10.33
CA PHE A 655 -20.87 -0.17 10.45
C PHE A 655 -21.00 0.26 11.92
N ALA A 656 -19.95 0.85 12.49
CA ALA A 656 -19.93 1.28 13.89
C ALA A 656 -19.59 2.77 14.03
N SER A 657 -20.42 3.50 14.76
CA SER A 657 -20.23 4.90 15.13
C SER A 657 -19.39 5.03 16.39
N GLY A 658 -18.38 5.89 16.36
CA GLY A 658 -17.79 6.47 17.57
C GLY A 658 -18.70 7.53 18.19
N ILE A 659 -18.27 8.13 19.31
CA ILE A 659 -19.02 9.18 20.04
C ILE A 659 -19.40 10.34 19.10
N GLU A 660 -18.50 10.76 18.21
CA GLU A 660 -18.76 11.78 17.19
C GLU A 660 -19.94 11.41 16.27
N GLY A 661 -19.95 10.18 15.72
CA GLY A 661 -21.03 9.71 14.85
C GLY A 661 -22.37 9.58 15.58
N TYR A 662 -22.35 9.16 16.85
CA TYR A 662 -23.54 9.17 17.71
C TYR A 662 -24.07 10.59 17.97
N LEU A 663 -23.19 11.56 18.22
CA LEU A 663 -23.59 12.96 18.42
C LEU A 663 -24.15 13.58 17.12
N THR A 664 -23.61 13.24 15.96
CA THR A 664 -24.18 13.63 14.66
C THR A 664 -25.56 12.99 14.44
N ALA A 665 -25.72 11.71 14.76
CA ALA A 665 -27.00 11.01 14.67
C ALA A 665 -28.08 11.59 15.62
N LEU A 666 -27.69 11.95 16.84
CA LEU A 666 -28.53 12.69 17.78
C LEU A 666 -28.87 14.09 17.26
N SER A 667 -27.92 14.79 16.63
CA SER A 667 -28.17 16.10 16.02
C SER A 667 -29.08 16.01 14.79
N ALA A 668 -29.09 14.89 14.08
CA ALA A 668 -30.01 14.60 12.98
C ALA A 668 -31.43 14.32 13.53
N MET A 669 -31.57 13.47 14.55
CA MET A 669 -32.85 13.27 15.26
C MET A 669 -33.40 14.58 15.86
N ASN A 670 -32.55 15.48 16.33
CA ASN A 670 -32.98 16.80 16.82
C ASN A 670 -33.61 17.70 15.73
N GLN A 671 -33.46 17.39 14.44
CA GLN A 671 -34.20 18.07 13.37
C GLN A 671 -35.66 17.59 13.29
N HIS A 672 -35.94 16.36 13.73
CA HIS A 672 -37.26 15.73 13.80
C HIS A 672 -38.01 16.14 15.08
N TRP A 673 -38.16 17.45 15.31
CA TRP A 673 -38.74 17.99 16.54
C TRP A 673 -40.26 17.76 16.66
N THR A 674 -41.01 17.61 15.57
CA THR A 674 -42.43 17.19 15.58
C THR A 674 -42.64 15.71 15.95
N GLN A 675 -41.52 15.00 16.09
CA GLN A 675 -41.44 13.55 16.14
C GLN A 675 -40.69 13.06 17.39
N LEU A 676 -39.79 13.88 17.96
CA LEU A 676 -38.90 13.57 19.09
C LEU A 676 -39.59 13.55 20.47
N VAL A 677 -40.59 12.69 20.60
CA VAL A 677 -41.36 12.43 21.83
C VAL A 677 -40.57 11.60 22.86
N TRP A 678 -41.05 11.55 24.11
CA TRP A 678 -40.32 10.99 25.27
C TRP A 678 -39.77 9.57 25.09
N PHE A 679 -40.48 8.69 24.37
CA PHE A 679 -40.00 7.32 24.11
C PHE A 679 -38.96 7.25 22.98
N ARG A 680 -38.95 8.20 22.04
CA ARG A 680 -37.87 8.31 21.04
C ARG A 680 -36.56 8.80 21.70
N TRP A 681 -36.63 9.66 22.73
CA TRP A 681 -35.46 9.94 23.58
C TRP A 681 -34.88 8.69 24.28
N LEU A 682 -35.74 7.82 24.81
CA LEU A 682 -35.29 6.54 25.38
C LEU A 682 -34.71 5.61 24.31
N TYR A 683 -35.29 5.59 23.10
CA TYR A 683 -34.71 4.84 21.99
C TYR A 683 -33.32 5.38 21.63
N VAL A 684 -33.15 6.69 21.43
CA VAL A 684 -31.86 7.27 21.02
C VAL A 684 -30.77 7.03 22.07
N GLY A 685 -31.08 7.20 23.36
CA GLY A 685 -30.11 7.00 24.43
C GLY A 685 -29.65 5.54 24.62
N TRP A 686 -30.49 4.55 24.27
CA TRP A 686 -30.26 3.15 24.62
C TRP A 686 -30.24 2.18 23.42
N SER A 687 -30.61 2.60 22.21
CA SER A 687 -30.66 1.71 21.05
C SER A 687 -29.26 1.38 20.52
N ARG A 688 -29.00 0.09 20.29
CA ARG A 688 -27.82 -0.42 19.58
C ARG A 688 -27.69 0.20 18.18
N TYR A 689 -28.80 0.48 17.50
CA TYR A 689 -28.79 0.98 16.11
C TYR A 689 -28.26 2.42 15.95
N MET A 690 -28.24 3.22 17.02
CA MET A 690 -27.54 4.52 17.01
C MET A 690 -26.00 4.36 16.98
N TRP A 691 -25.50 3.18 17.37
CA TRP A 691 -24.07 2.89 17.53
C TRP A 691 -23.54 1.88 16.51
N VAL A 692 -24.33 0.87 16.14
CA VAL A 692 -23.94 -0.19 15.20
C VAL A 692 -25.07 -0.56 14.27
N ASN A 693 -24.75 -0.71 12.98
CA ASN A 693 -25.61 -1.33 11.98
C ASN A 693 -24.93 -2.60 11.47
N GLU A 694 -25.62 -3.74 11.57
CA GLU A 694 -25.20 -5.00 10.95
C GLU A 694 -26.06 -5.19 9.70
N LEU A 695 -25.48 -5.02 8.51
CA LEU A 695 -26.16 -5.25 7.23
C LEU A 695 -25.88 -6.65 6.71
N ARG A 696 -26.89 -7.29 6.11
CA ARG A 696 -26.78 -8.59 5.45
C ARG A 696 -27.28 -8.50 4.01
N GLU A 697 -26.53 -9.07 3.08
CA GLU A 697 -27.04 -9.30 1.72
C GLU A 697 -28.18 -10.33 1.80
N ALA A 698 -29.31 -10.03 1.16
CA ALA A 698 -30.56 -10.80 1.25
C ALA A 698 -30.62 -12.01 0.32
#